data_AF-A0A2V8F036-F1
#
_entry.id   AF-A0A2V8F036-F1
#
_cell.length_a   1.000
_cell.length_b   1.000
_cell.length_c   1.000
_cell.angle_alpha   90.00
_cell.angle_beta   90.00
_cell.angle_gamma   90.00
#
_symmetry.space_group_name_H-M   'P 1'
#
loop_
_entity.id
_entity.type
_entity.pdbx_description
1 polymer ?
#
loop_
_entity_poly.entity_id
_entity_poly.type
_entity_poly.pdbx_seq_one_letter_code
_entity_poly.pdbx_strand_id
1 'polypeptide(L)'
;MTRRLGGIALLIPLLSALSTPAIPLGFRILLVALWVTAIARPDWAITAVIVIVPFASWLFVAFDAPPVRSAEALVLVVLSGAIIAAARPPRTPLEGQRPALGPAAGVFSAVTCASAAVMLQVMQAGTHAPWPFLRDVLVFLTRDYLVGPPGSFAGVADAALLLEGIGLAFLVARHARDGVARPAQLFAAIGLAGALAAALTLKTFVTTALEAASVREFFWRLAFSRMTVHVADANAAGSFFAMTAWVALAFAANRRHPRAPRRLALGHGLWLSAAALILSAMWITGSRMAVLAVIGTLGVVAMTVSGPWRKSAVLGTARRLWLARALKGAMAGAIVAGALLLAALAIGLDPRPSPARSTSRMLSMRADFMVTGLRMMASAPIFGVGVGRYFEMSGRFMPPSIYWFYFHENAHNNFLQIGGELGLAGLAAFVWLLAVAAIRIVRGAGADPGDRLLVGALAGLGAFVATWMTSHPMLVAEVAYPFWMLLGVALARADGNAQPPLASPDVPSRAASIAGRRLSIAGRPLLIAGRPLSIVGRPLSIVGRPFRGAHVLVGAVIAVLAVSVPVRAKRQMATIDFGRFSFGFYDWEQEDGQRFRWTSRRATFFIPLNARELHLPVRAIHVGSNLAPTDVSIAIGGRVFHRLRLPNDEWVNVRMRLPLLPEDEAFQRIDIITEPTWSPAALFGGRSDVRVLGVQVGEPVTGP
;
A
#
# COMPACT_ATOMS: atom_id res chain seq x y z
N MET A 1 -26.82 -6.18 10.67
CA MET A 1 -27.16 -5.59 9.35
C MET A 1 -25.99 -4.82 8.74
N THR A 2 -25.41 -3.82 9.44
CA THR A 2 -24.26 -3.00 8.98
C THR A 2 -23.04 -3.80 8.48
N ARG A 3 -22.61 -4.86 9.19
CA ARG A 3 -21.50 -5.72 8.73
C ARG A 3 -21.80 -6.43 7.41
N ARG A 4 -23.02 -6.91 7.21
CA ARG A 4 -23.42 -7.60 5.97
C ARG A 4 -23.42 -6.63 4.79
N LEU A 5 -23.94 -5.41 4.99
CA LEU A 5 -23.93 -4.36 3.96
C LEU A 5 -22.50 -3.94 3.59
N GLY A 6 -21.60 -3.81 4.57
CA GLY A 6 -20.19 -3.50 4.29
C GLY A 6 -19.47 -4.60 3.50
N GLY A 7 -19.75 -5.88 3.82
CA GLY A 7 -19.20 -7.00 3.06
C GLY A 7 -19.74 -7.07 1.62
N ILE A 8 -21.01 -6.72 1.42
CA ILE A 8 -21.64 -6.62 0.09
C ILE A 8 -21.06 -5.44 -0.71
N ALA A 9 -20.80 -4.30 -0.07
CA ALA A 9 -20.21 -3.15 -0.75
C ALA A 9 -18.83 -3.46 -1.35
N LEU A 10 -18.02 -4.31 -0.70
CA LEU A 10 -16.74 -4.78 -1.25
C LEU A 10 -16.89 -5.73 -2.46
N LEU A 11 -18.11 -6.15 -2.81
CA LEU A 11 -18.38 -6.86 -4.06
C LEU A 11 -18.47 -5.93 -5.27
N ILE A 12 -18.68 -4.63 -5.07
CA ILE A 12 -18.83 -3.68 -6.18
C ILE A 12 -17.60 -3.70 -7.10
N PRO A 13 -16.35 -3.59 -6.58
CA PRO A 13 -15.18 -3.70 -7.43
C PRO A 13 -14.98 -5.10 -8.02
N LEU A 14 -15.49 -6.14 -7.37
CA LEU A 14 -15.38 -7.52 -7.87
C LEU A 14 -16.27 -7.77 -9.09
N LEU A 15 -17.31 -6.96 -9.30
CA LEU A 15 -18.11 -7.02 -10.52
C LEU A 15 -17.23 -6.82 -11.76
N SER A 16 -16.22 -5.94 -11.68
CA SER A 16 -15.32 -5.68 -12.82
C SER A 16 -14.59 -6.94 -13.27
N ALA A 17 -14.19 -7.78 -12.31
CA ALA A 17 -13.52 -9.03 -12.58
C ALA A 17 -14.46 -10.13 -13.09
N LEU A 18 -15.71 -10.15 -12.63
CA LEU A 18 -16.67 -11.20 -12.98
C LEU A 18 -17.35 -10.94 -14.34
N SER A 19 -17.58 -9.67 -14.69
CA SER A 19 -18.29 -9.28 -15.92
C SER A 19 -17.40 -9.21 -17.15
N THR A 20 -16.08 -9.11 -17.00
CA THR A 20 -15.17 -8.94 -18.13
C THR A 20 -14.78 -10.29 -18.77
N PRO A 21 -14.77 -10.41 -20.11
CA PRO A 21 -14.22 -11.57 -20.79
C PRO A 21 -12.69 -11.61 -20.72
N ALA A 22 -12.04 -10.48 -20.37
CA ALA A 22 -10.58 -10.37 -20.29
C ALA A 22 -9.96 -11.21 -19.16
N ILE A 23 -10.76 -11.62 -18.17
CA ILE A 23 -10.32 -12.50 -17.10
C ILE A 23 -10.67 -13.96 -17.43
N PRO A 24 -9.69 -14.87 -17.44
CA PRO A 24 -9.91 -16.29 -17.72
C PRO A 24 -11.00 -16.89 -16.81
N LEU A 25 -11.83 -17.76 -17.39
CA LEU A 25 -12.93 -18.41 -16.66
C LEU A 25 -12.43 -19.13 -15.39
N GLY A 26 -11.28 -19.81 -15.46
CA GLY A 26 -10.67 -20.48 -14.32
C GLY A 26 -10.39 -19.55 -13.15
N PHE A 27 -9.93 -18.32 -13.41
CA PHE A 27 -9.70 -17.34 -12.34
C PHE A 27 -11.01 -16.81 -11.75
N ARG A 28 -12.04 -16.58 -12.58
CA ARG A 28 -13.37 -16.19 -12.08
C ARG A 28 -13.95 -17.27 -11.17
N ILE A 29 -13.81 -18.55 -11.53
CA ILE A 29 -14.20 -19.69 -10.69
C ILE A 29 -13.41 -19.68 -9.38
N LEU A 30 -12.10 -19.46 -9.43
CA LEU A 30 -11.25 -19.35 -8.24
C LEU A 30 -11.73 -18.22 -7.31
N LEU A 31 -12.03 -17.03 -7.83
CA LEU A 31 -12.53 -15.91 -7.04
C LEU A 31 -13.85 -16.25 -6.33
N VAL A 32 -14.80 -16.85 -7.05
CA VAL A 32 -16.09 -17.27 -6.48
C VAL A 32 -15.89 -18.36 -5.42
N ALA A 33 -15.08 -19.38 -5.71
CA ALA A 33 -14.78 -20.46 -4.77
C ALA A 33 -14.11 -19.92 -3.50
N LEU A 34 -13.15 -18.99 -3.65
CA LEU A 34 -12.46 -18.36 -2.52
C LEU A 34 -13.41 -17.48 -1.70
N TRP A 35 -14.32 -16.73 -2.36
CA TRP A 35 -15.35 -15.93 -1.68
C TRP A 35 -16.32 -16.80 -0.87
N VAL A 36 -16.84 -17.88 -1.47
CA VAL A 36 -17.71 -18.86 -0.78
C VAL A 36 -16.95 -19.50 0.40
N THR A 37 -15.69 -19.85 0.20
CA THR A 37 -14.83 -20.38 1.26
C THR A 37 -14.61 -19.34 2.36
N ALA A 38 -14.43 -18.06 2.04
CA ALA A 38 -14.28 -17.00 3.03
C ALA A 38 -15.55 -16.82 3.89
N ILE A 39 -16.73 -17.02 3.31
CA ILE A 39 -18.01 -17.01 4.04
C ILE A 39 -18.15 -18.28 4.91
N ALA A 40 -17.88 -19.46 4.36
CA ALA A 40 -18.12 -20.73 5.03
C ALA A 40 -17.04 -21.05 6.09
N ARG A 41 -15.78 -20.89 5.71
CA ARG A 41 -14.55 -21.27 6.42
C ARG A 41 -13.48 -20.16 6.25
N PRO A 42 -13.62 -18.99 6.90
CA PRO A 42 -12.70 -17.87 6.73
C PRO A 42 -11.24 -18.24 7.04
N ASP A 43 -11.02 -19.16 7.98
CA ASP A 43 -9.68 -19.65 8.33
C ASP A 43 -8.95 -20.31 7.14
N TRP A 44 -9.69 -21.04 6.28
CA TRP A 44 -9.14 -21.70 5.09
C TRP A 44 -8.85 -20.67 4.00
N ALA A 45 -9.77 -19.72 3.80
CA ALA A 45 -9.60 -18.65 2.83
C ALA A 45 -8.39 -17.75 3.17
N ILE A 46 -8.19 -17.42 4.46
CA ILE A 46 -7.02 -16.67 4.93
C ILE A 46 -5.73 -17.44 4.68
N THR A 47 -5.73 -18.76 4.94
CA THR A 47 -4.53 -19.58 4.68
C THR A 47 -4.22 -19.66 3.18
N ALA A 48 -5.25 -19.82 2.34
CA ALA A 48 -5.11 -19.86 0.89
C ALA A 48 -4.57 -18.53 0.34
N VAL A 49 -5.13 -17.40 0.78
CA VAL A 49 -4.73 -16.07 0.27
C VAL A 49 -3.29 -15.72 0.65
N ILE A 50 -2.81 -16.13 1.83
CA ILE A 50 -1.42 -15.99 2.25
C ILE A 50 -0.46 -16.67 1.26
N VAL A 51 -0.84 -17.84 0.75
CA VAL A 51 0.01 -18.62 -0.16
C VAL A 51 -0.10 -18.12 -1.59
N ILE A 52 -1.30 -17.75 -2.06
CA ILE A 52 -1.55 -17.46 -3.47
C ILE A 52 -1.20 -16.02 -3.85
N VAL A 53 -1.49 -15.03 -3.01
CA VAL A 53 -1.31 -13.59 -3.33
C VAL A 53 0.10 -13.22 -3.81
N PRO A 54 1.20 -13.73 -3.22
CA PRO A 54 2.55 -13.42 -3.71
C PRO A 54 2.81 -13.80 -5.17
N PHE A 55 1.96 -14.64 -5.77
CA PHE A 55 2.07 -15.14 -7.14
C PHE A 55 0.97 -14.61 -8.06
N ALA A 56 0.14 -13.68 -7.58
CA ALA A 56 -1.07 -13.28 -8.29
C ALA A 56 -0.76 -12.77 -9.71
N SER A 57 0.18 -11.83 -9.85
CA SER A 57 0.62 -11.35 -11.17
C SER A 57 1.27 -12.44 -12.04
N TRP A 58 2.07 -13.33 -11.45
CA TRP A 58 2.71 -14.43 -12.18
C TRP A 58 1.69 -15.40 -12.81
N LEU A 59 0.59 -15.68 -12.10
CA LEU A 59 -0.48 -16.53 -12.61
C LEU A 59 -1.07 -16.00 -13.93
N PHE A 60 -1.08 -14.69 -14.17
CA PHE A 60 -1.67 -14.09 -15.37
C PHE A 60 -0.70 -13.90 -16.53
N VAL A 61 0.57 -13.58 -16.22
CA VAL A 61 1.64 -13.53 -17.24
C VAL A 61 1.77 -14.88 -17.94
N ALA A 62 1.52 -15.99 -17.24
CA ALA A 62 1.54 -17.33 -17.82
C ALA A 62 0.41 -17.60 -18.84
N PHE A 63 -0.64 -16.77 -18.90
CA PHE A 63 -1.81 -16.95 -19.79
C PHE A 63 -1.99 -15.84 -20.82
N ASP A 64 -1.00 -14.96 -21.01
CA ASP A 64 -1.05 -13.84 -21.97
C ASP A 64 -2.31 -12.95 -21.82
N ALA A 65 -2.78 -12.80 -20.58
CA ALA A 65 -3.96 -12.03 -20.24
C ALA A 65 -3.60 -10.55 -20.03
N PRO A 66 -4.51 -9.59 -20.29
CA PRO A 66 -4.28 -8.18 -20.01
C PRO A 66 -3.94 -7.95 -18.52
N PRO A 67 -3.26 -6.84 -18.17
CA PRO A 67 -2.87 -6.56 -16.81
C PRO A 67 -4.10 -6.48 -15.90
N VAL A 68 -4.23 -7.44 -14.98
CA VAL A 68 -5.31 -7.55 -14.01
C VAL A 68 -4.73 -7.35 -12.61
N ARG A 69 -5.43 -6.58 -11.78
CA ARG A 69 -5.13 -6.37 -10.36
C ARG A 69 -5.52 -7.60 -9.54
N SER A 70 -4.82 -8.69 -9.83
CA SER A 70 -5.16 -10.05 -9.40
C SER A 70 -4.95 -10.26 -7.91
N ALA A 71 -3.92 -9.63 -7.33
CA ALA A 71 -3.67 -9.65 -5.89
C ALA A 71 -4.84 -8.97 -5.14
N GLU A 72 -5.26 -7.80 -5.60
CA GLU A 72 -6.40 -7.05 -5.06
C GLU A 72 -7.70 -7.85 -5.20
N ALA A 73 -7.95 -8.48 -6.36
CA ALA A 73 -9.13 -9.31 -6.57
C ALA A 73 -9.22 -10.46 -5.53
N LEU A 74 -8.11 -11.17 -5.30
CA LEU A 74 -8.03 -12.25 -4.31
C LEU A 74 -8.23 -11.74 -2.88
N VAL A 75 -7.71 -10.56 -2.56
CA VAL A 75 -7.86 -9.95 -1.23
C VAL A 75 -9.29 -9.45 -1.00
N LEU A 76 -9.89 -8.79 -1.98
CA LEU A 76 -11.25 -8.28 -1.89
C LEU A 76 -12.28 -9.40 -1.69
N VAL A 77 -12.16 -10.54 -2.39
CA VAL A 77 -13.07 -11.68 -2.16
C VAL A 77 -12.94 -12.23 -0.74
N VAL A 78 -11.73 -12.30 -0.19
CA VAL A 78 -11.51 -12.79 1.17
C VAL A 78 -12.02 -11.79 2.21
N LEU A 79 -11.73 -10.50 2.05
CA LEU A 79 -12.21 -9.43 2.92
C LEU A 79 -13.74 -9.36 2.91
N SER A 80 -14.36 -9.34 1.73
CA SER A 80 -15.82 -9.35 1.56
C SER A 80 -16.45 -10.54 2.27
N GLY A 81 -16.03 -11.76 1.93
CA GLY A 81 -16.59 -12.98 2.49
C GLY A 81 -16.40 -13.08 4.01
N ALA A 82 -15.24 -12.67 4.51
CA ALA A 82 -14.96 -12.70 5.94
C ALA A 82 -15.72 -11.61 6.74
N ILE A 83 -15.97 -10.43 6.16
CA ILE A 83 -16.82 -9.40 6.78
C ILE A 83 -18.28 -9.89 6.86
N ILE A 84 -18.76 -10.61 5.83
CA ILE A 84 -20.07 -11.27 5.88
C ILE A 84 -20.08 -12.35 6.97
N ALA A 85 -19.05 -13.20 7.03
CA ALA A 85 -18.90 -14.23 8.06
C ALA A 85 -18.85 -13.65 9.48
N ALA A 86 -18.26 -12.46 9.66
CA ALA A 86 -18.17 -11.74 10.93
C ALA A 86 -19.53 -11.25 11.49
N ALA A 87 -20.64 -11.43 10.75
CA ALA A 87 -21.98 -11.29 11.29
C ALA A 87 -22.40 -12.46 12.20
N ARG A 88 -21.68 -13.58 12.16
CA ARG A 88 -21.88 -14.72 13.08
C ARG A 88 -21.33 -14.38 14.48
N PRO A 89 -21.90 -14.96 15.55
CA PRO A 89 -21.35 -14.80 16.89
C PRO A 89 -19.90 -15.30 16.96
N PRO A 90 -19.02 -14.63 17.71
CA PRO A 90 -17.63 -15.05 17.87
C PRO A 90 -17.57 -16.45 18.48
N ARG A 91 -16.67 -17.30 17.98
CA ARG A 91 -16.51 -18.68 18.47
C ARG A 91 -15.80 -18.73 19.81
N THR A 92 -14.94 -17.74 20.07
CA THR A 92 -14.19 -17.62 21.32
C THR A 92 -14.33 -16.20 21.90
N PRO A 93 -14.24 -16.02 23.22
CA PRO A 93 -14.22 -14.69 23.84
C PRO A 93 -13.09 -13.79 23.29
N LEU A 94 -11.98 -14.39 22.85
CA LEU A 94 -10.82 -13.72 22.27
C LEU A 94 -11.08 -13.14 20.88
N GLU A 95 -11.89 -13.84 20.08
CA GLU A 95 -12.34 -13.36 18.77
C GLU A 95 -13.23 -12.12 18.89
N GLY A 96 -13.92 -11.95 20.02
CA GLY A 96 -14.76 -10.79 20.33
C GLY A 96 -13.99 -9.52 20.73
N GLN A 97 -12.70 -9.61 21.08
CA GLN A 97 -11.91 -8.46 21.50
C GLN A 97 -11.46 -7.61 20.30
N ARG A 98 -11.63 -6.29 20.39
CA ARG A 98 -11.14 -5.38 19.33
C ARG A 98 -9.60 -5.38 19.30
N PRO A 99 -8.95 -5.48 18.13
CA PRO A 99 -7.52 -5.29 18.03
C PRO A 99 -7.11 -3.91 18.53
N ALA A 100 -6.04 -3.85 19.30
CA ALA A 100 -5.59 -2.59 19.90
C ALA A 100 -5.01 -1.58 18.91
N LEU A 101 -4.85 -1.99 17.64
CA LEU A 101 -4.54 -1.09 16.53
C LEU A 101 -5.70 -0.15 16.18
N GLY A 102 -6.91 -0.42 16.67
CA GLY A 102 -8.15 0.28 16.29
C GLY A 102 -8.02 1.82 16.17
N PRO A 103 -7.54 2.52 17.20
CA PRO A 103 -7.33 3.98 17.15
C PRO A 103 -6.41 4.45 16.02
N ALA A 104 -5.18 3.93 15.96
CA ALA A 104 -4.18 4.37 14.99
C ALA A 104 -4.57 3.99 13.57
N ALA A 105 -5.10 2.78 13.38
CA ALA A 105 -5.63 2.33 12.09
C ALA A 105 -6.81 3.20 11.63
N GLY A 106 -7.74 3.52 12.54
CA GLY A 106 -8.89 4.36 12.22
C GLY A 106 -8.49 5.77 11.78
N VAL A 107 -7.52 6.39 12.46
CA VAL A 107 -7.00 7.71 12.05
C VAL A 107 -6.29 7.63 10.70
N PHE A 108 -5.41 6.64 10.49
CA PHE A 108 -4.71 6.49 9.22
C PHE A 108 -5.69 6.23 8.06
N SER A 109 -6.65 5.31 8.23
CA SER A 109 -7.72 5.07 7.25
C SER A 109 -8.55 6.34 6.97
N ALA A 110 -8.86 7.13 8.00
CA ALA A 110 -9.61 8.38 7.82
C ALA A 110 -8.82 9.43 7.02
N VAL A 111 -7.52 9.56 7.26
CA VAL A 111 -6.66 10.45 6.47
C VAL A 111 -6.60 10.00 5.00
N THR A 112 -6.42 8.70 4.75
CA THR A 112 -6.41 8.13 3.40
C THR A 112 -7.75 8.35 2.69
N CYS A 113 -8.89 8.04 3.34
CA CYS A 113 -10.22 8.28 2.78
C CYS A 113 -10.48 9.76 2.52
N ALA A 114 -10.10 10.65 3.44
CA ALA A 114 -10.25 12.08 3.25
C ALA A 114 -9.40 12.60 2.07
N SER A 115 -8.19 12.06 1.89
CA SER A 115 -7.34 12.39 0.73
C SER A 115 -7.98 11.96 -0.60
N ALA A 116 -8.47 10.72 -0.68
CA ALA A 116 -9.19 10.22 -1.86
C ALA A 116 -10.48 11.02 -2.13
N ALA A 117 -11.23 11.40 -1.09
CA ALA A 117 -12.44 12.20 -1.22
C ALA A 117 -12.16 13.60 -1.76
N VAL A 118 -11.10 14.27 -1.27
CA VAL A 118 -10.64 15.56 -1.81
C VAL A 118 -10.30 15.43 -3.29
N MET A 119 -9.56 14.38 -3.67
CA MET A 119 -9.21 14.14 -5.08
C MET A 119 -10.45 13.96 -5.95
N LEU A 120 -11.39 13.10 -5.55
CA LEU A 120 -12.64 12.89 -6.28
C LEU A 120 -13.47 14.17 -6.40
N GLN A 121 -13.50 15.01 -5.35
CA GLN A 121 -14.23 16.28 -5.39
C GLN A 121 -13.57 17.29 -6.35
N VAL A 122 -12.24 17.35 -6.38
CA VAL A 122 -11.50 18.20 -7.34
C VAL A 122 -11.74 17.72 -8.78
N MET A 123 -11.70 16.41 -9.02
CA MET A 123 -12.01 15.83 -10.33
C MET A 123 -13.46 16.11 -10.74
N GLN A 124 -14.42 15.91 -9.84
CA GLN A 124 -15.84 16.20 -10.09
C GLN A 124 -16.06 17.66 -10.44
N ALA A 125 -15.42 18.57 -9.71
CA ALA A 125 -15.54 19.99 -9.97
C ALA A 125 -15.00 20.36 -11.36
N GLY A 126 -13.89 19.76 -11.79
CA GLY A 126 -13.38 19.91 -13.16
C GLY A 126 -14.37 19.47 -14.24
N THR A 127 -15.31 18.58 -13.93
CA THR A 127 -16.35 18.17 -14.89
C THR A 127 -17.62 19.03 -14.84
N HIS A 128 -17.90 19.71 -13.71
CA HIS A 128 -19.19 20.38 -13.36
C HIS A 128 -20.45 19.57 -13.71
N ALA A 129 -20.35 18.26 -13.82
CA ALA A 129 -21.46 17.39 -14.20
C ALA A 129 -21.51 16.25 -13.17
N PRO A 130 -22.17 16.44 -12.02
CA PRO A 130 -22.10 15.50 -10.91
C PRO A 130 -22.64 14.12 -11.30
N TRP A 131 -23.68 14.06 -12.12
CA TRP A 131 -24.27 12.78 -12.55
C TRP A 131 -23.39 12.01 -13.55
N PRO A 132 -22.87 12.62 -14.64
CA PRO A 132 -21.86 11.98 -15.47
C PRO A 132 -20.62 11.55 -14.70
N PHE A 133 -20.08 12.41 -13.83
CA PHE A 133 -18.91 12.04 -13.02
C PHE A 133 -19.20 10.84 -12.09
N LEU A 134 -20.36 10.83 -11.42
CA LEU A 134 -20.77 9.70 -10.60
C LEU A 134 -20.92 8.43 -11.45
N ARG A 135 -21.48 8.54 -12.66
CA ARG A 135 -21.53 7.42 -13.61
C ARG A 135 -20.13 6.93 -13.96
N ASP A 136 -19.18 7.81 -14.24
CA ASP A 136 -17.80 7.43 -14.57
C ASP A 136 -17.11 6.73 -13.40
N VAL A 137 -17.30 7.22 -12.17
CA VAL A 137 -16.82 6.55 -10.95
C VAL A 137 -17.45 5.16 -10.81
N LEU A 138 -18.76 5.02 -11.04
CA LEU A 138 -19.45 3.74 -10.96
C LEU A 138 -19.01 2.78 -12.07
N VAL A 139 -18.80 3.27 -13.29
CA VAL A 139 -18.26 2.47 -14.40
C VAL A 139 -16.86 2.00 -14.05
N PHE A 140 -15.99 2.90 -13.59
CA PHE A 140 -14.66 2.54 -13.12
C PHE A 140 -14.73 1.45 -12.05
N LEU A 141 -15.50 1.66 -10.98
CA LEU A 141 -15.62 0.68 -9.90
C LEU A 141 -16.19 -0.67 -10.38
N THR A 142 -17.18 -0.67 -11.26
CA THR A 142 -17.89 -1.92 -11.64
C THR A 142 -17.35 -2.62 -12.87
N ARG A 143 -16.52 -1.97 -13.69
CA ARG A 143 -16.02 -2.51 -14.97
C ARG A 143 -14.51 -2.45 -15.13
N ASP A 144 -13.84 -1.44 -14.56
CA ASP A 144 -12.43 -1.15 -14.87
C ASP A 144 -11.50 -1.31 -13.66
N TYR A 145 -12.01 -1.30 -12.43
CA TYR A 145 -11.18 -1.22 -11.21
C TYR A 145 -10.12 -2.33 -11.10
N LEU A 146 -10.47 -3.57 -11.47
CA LEU A 146 -9.54 -4.71 -11.48
C LEU A 146 -8.94 -5.00 -12.87
N VAL A 147 -9.36 -4.26 -13.91
CA VAL A 147 -9.09 -4.57 -15.31
C VAL A 147 -8.31 -3.40 -15.93
N GLY A 148 -7.00 -3.58 -16.07
CA GLY A 148 -6.12 -2.55 -16.63
C GLY A 148 -5.68 -1.48 -15.61
N PRO A 149 -4.85 -0.52 -16.06
CA PRO A 149 -4.37 0.55 -15.22
C PRO A 149 -5.54 1.48 -14.81
N PRO A 150 -5.57 1.98 -13.57
CA PRO A 150 -6.70 2.75 -13.03
C PRO A 150 -6.91 4.14 -13.66
N GLY A 151 -6.02 4.56 -14.58
CA GLY A 151 -6.12 5.81 -15.31
C GLY A 151 -6.29 7.02 -14.38
N SER A 152 -7.30 7.86 -14.67
CA SER A 152 -7.62 9.05 -13.87
C SER A 152 -8.01 8.75 -12.42
N PHE A 153 -8.35 7.50 -12.09
CA PHE A 153 -8.73 7.08 -10.74
C PHE A 153 -7.61 6.34 -9.99
N ALA A 154 -6.35 6.48 -10.41
CA ALA A 154 -5.19 5.87 -9.75
C ALA A 154 -5.14 6.14 -8.23
N GLY A 155 -5.44 7.36 -7.79
CA GLY A 155 -5.50 7.66 -6.36
C GLY A 155 -6.55 6.86 -5.57
N VAL A 156 -7.67 6.46 -6.20
CA VAL A 156 -8.66 5.58 -5.56
C VAL A 156 -8.11 4.17 -5.41
N ALA A 157 -7.43 3.67 -6.44
CA ALA A 157 -6.77 2.36 -6.44
C ALA A 157 -5.68 2.27 -5.35
N ASP A 158 -4.86 3.31 -5.20
CA ASP A 158 -3.78 3.36 -4.21
C ASP A 158 -4.31 3.55 -2.78
N ALA A 159 -5.36 4.37 -2.62
CA ALA A 159 -6.06 4.48 -1.34
C ALA A 159 -6.64 3.13 -0.91
N ALA A 160 -7.26 2.40 -1.85
CA ALA A 160 -7.82 1.09 -1.59
C ALA A 160 -6.74 0.08 -1.20
N LEU A 161 -5.58 0.04 -1.88
CA LEU A 161 -4.46 -0.83 -1.52
C LEU A 161 -4.03 -0.66 -0.04
N LEU A 162 -3.92 0.59 0.43
CA LEU A 162 -3.60 0.90 1.83
C LEU A 162 -4.69 0.42 2.80
N LEU A 163 -5.97 0.65 2.46
CA LEU A 163 -7.11 0.27 3.29
C LEU A 163 -7.33 -1.25 3.34
N GLU A 164 -7.17 -1.93 2.22
CA GLU A 164 -7.21 -3.39 2.09
C GLU A 164 -6.13 -4.04 2.95
N GLY A 165 -4.91 -3.48 2.93
CA GLY A 165 -3.81 -3.90 3.81
C GLY A 165 -4.16 -3.83 5.31
N ILE A 166 -4.70 -2.70 5.76
CA ILE A 166 -5.19 -2.56 7.15
C ILE A 166 -6.30 -3.58 7.42
N GLY A 167 -7.26 -3.72 6.51
CA GLY A 167 -8.34 -4.70 6.59
C GLY A 167 -7.82 -6.12 6.78
N LEU A 168 -6.80 -6.51 6.02
CA LEU A 168 -6.14 -7.81 6.12
C LEU A 168 -5.46 -8.01 7.48
N ALA A 169 -4.72 -7.02 7.97
CA ALA A 169 -4.07 -7.12 9.28
C ALA A 169 -5.09 -7.36 10.40
N PHE A 170 -6.23 -6.66 10.37
CA PHE A 170 -7.33 -6.87 11.31
C PHE A 170 -8.01 -8.23 11.13
N LEU A 171 -8.26 -8.62 9.88
CA LEU A 171 -8.90 -9.88 9.54
C LEU A 171 -8.08 -11.06 10.06
N VAL A 172 -6.78 -11.08 9.74
CA VAL A 172 -5.84 -12.12 10.14
C VAL A 172 -5.65 -12.11 11.65
N ALA A 173 -5.45 -10.93 12.28
CA ALA A 173 -5.30 -10.85 13.73
C ALA A 173 -6.53 -11.40 14.46
N ARG A 174 -7.74 -11.14 13.95
CA ARG A 174 -8.98 -11.64 14.54
C ARG A 174 -9.09 -13.17 14.43
N HIS A 175 -8.85 -13.75 13.26
CA HIS A 175 -9.05 -15.19 13.02
C HIS A 175 -7.91 -16.07 13.54
N ALA A 176 -6.75 -15.48 13.79
CA ALA A 176 -5.60 -16.17 14.36
C ALA A 176 -5.64 -16.24 15.90
N ARG A 177 -6.57 -15.54 16.58
CA ARG A 177 -6.63 -15.40 18.05
C ARG A 177 -7.16 -16.61 18.84
N ASP A 178 -7.20 -17.77 18.20
CA ASP A 178 -7.80 -18.98 18.76
C ASP A 178 -6.78 -19.82 19.60
N GLY A 179 -5.57 -19.31 19.84
CA GLY A 179 -4.54 -19.95 20.66
C GLY A 179 -3.14 -19.96 20.01
N VAL A 180 -2.30 -20.94 20.37
CA VAL A 180 -0.90 -21.04 19.86
C VAL A 180 -0.82 -21.68 18.47
N ALA A 181 -1.74 -22.60 18.15
CA ALA A 181 -1.64 -23.42 16.94
C ALA A 181 -1.93 -22.66 15.65
N ARG A 182 -2.98 -21.83 15.61
CA ARG A 182 -3.37 -21.12 14.39
C ARG A 182 -2.35 -20.08 13.92
N PRO A 183 -1.80 -19.20 14.78
CA PRO A 183 -0.75 -18.30 14.35
C PRO A 183 0.46 -19.07 13.80
N ALA A 184 0.81 -20.21 14.40
CA ALA A 184 1.88 -21.07 13.87
C ALA A 184 1.55 -21.64 12.47
N GLN A 185 0.31 -22.05 12.19
CA GLN A 185 -0.10 -22.46 10.85
C GLN A 185 0.04 -21.34 9.83
N LEU A 186 -0.39 -20.13 10.18
CA LEU A 186 -0.31 -18.98 9.28
C LEU A 186 1.14 -18.51 9.07
N PHE A 187 1.99 -18.54 10.10
CA PHE A 187 3.42 -18.33 9.92
C PHE A 187 4.02 -19.39 8.98
N ALA A 188 3.64 -20.66 9.11
CA ALA A 188 4.12 -21.72 8.22
C ALA A 188 3.66 -21.49 6.77
N ALA A 189 2.42 -21.03 6.56
CA ALA A 189 1.92 -20.65 5.24
C ALA A 189 2.71 -19.49 4.62
N ILE A 190 3.07 -18.46 5.41
CA ILE A 190 3.92 -17.35 4.97
C ILE A 190 5.33 -17.84 4.59
N GLY A 191 5.93 -18.71 5.42
CA GLY A 191 7.23 -19.33 5.13
C GLY A 191 7.20 -20.21 3.88
N LEU A 192 6.13 -20.97 3.67
CA LEU A 192 5.90 -21.79 2.48
C LEU A 192 5.78 -20.90 1.22
N ALA A 193 5.02 -19.81 1.29
CA ALA A 193 4.90 -18.87 0.17
C ALA A 193 6.27 -18.29 -0.23
N GLY A 194 7.09 -17.91 0.77
CA GLY A 194 8.48 -17.49 0.55
C GLY A 194 9.33 -18.56 -0.13
N ALA A 195 9.25 -19.80 0.35
CA ALA A 195 10.02 -20.92 -0.20
C ALA A 195 9.59 -21.27 -1.64
N LEU A 196 8.30 -21.23 -1.95
CA LEU A 196 7.78 -21.46 -3.30
C LEU A 196 8.24 -20.37 -4.27
N ALA A 197 8.17 -19.10 -3.86
CA ALA A 197 8.63 -17.96 -4.65
C ALA A 197 10.15 -18.05 -4.90
N ALA A 198 10.89 -18.48 -3.88
CA ALA A 198 12.33 -18.68 -3.98
C ALA A 198 12.69 -19.85 -4.91
N ALA A 199 11.93 -20.95 -4.85
CA ALA A 199 12.10 -22.09 -5.76
C ALA A 199 11.89 -21.69 -7.22
N LEU A 200 10.85 -20.90 -7.51
CA LEU A 200 10.60 -20.40 -8.88
C LEU A 200 11.73 -19.50 -9.37
N THR A 201 12.14 -18.52 -8.57
CA THR A 201 13.27 -17.63 -8.92
C THR A 201 14.56 -18.40 -9.12
N LEU A 202 14.86 -19.38 -8.25
CA LEU A 202 16.08 -20.18 -8.37
C LEU A 202 16.02 -21.10 -9.60
N LYS A 203 14.86 -21.69 -9.91
CA LYS A 203 14.67 -22.49 -11.12
C LYS A 203 15.02 -21.66 -12.36
N THR A 204 14.45 -20.47 -12.50
CA THR A 204 14.72 -19.57 -13.62
C THR A 204 16.18 -19.10 -13.65
N PHE A 205 16.78 -18.86 -12.48
CA PHE A 205 18.21 -18.56 -12.40
C PHE A 205 19.04 -19.74 -12.89
N VAL A 206 18.76 -20.96 -12.45
CA VAL A 206 19.53 -22.15 -12.84
C VAL A 206 19.40 -22.41 -14.33
N THR A 207 18.20 -22.33 -14.91
CA THR A 207 18.02 -22.52 -16.36
C THR A 207 18.83 -21.51 -17.16
N THR A 208 18.76 -20.23 -16.79
CA THR A 208 19.55 -19.19 -17.46
C THR A 208 21.05 -19.29 -17.15
N ALA A 209 21.44 -19.74 -15.96
CA ALA A 209 22.84 -19.86 -15.59
C ALA A 209 23.53 -21.06 -16.26
N LEU A 210 22.80 -22.13 -16.55
CA LEU A 210 23.29 -23.29 -17.30
C LEU A 210 23.56 -22.96 -18.79
N GLU A 211 22.97 -21.88 -19.31
CA GLU A 211 23.27 -21.33 -20.64
C GLU A 211 24.52 -20.43 -20.67
N ALA A 212 25.22 -20.25 -19.54
CA ALA A 212 26.43 -19.44 -19.49
C ALA A 212 27.56 -20.09 -20.30
N ALA A 213 28.22 -19.32 -21.17
CA ALA A 213 29.29 -19.81 -22.04
C ALA A 213 30.60 -20.12 -21.28
N SER A 214 30.71 -19.70 -20.01
CA SER A 214 31.87 -19.96 -19.16
C SER A 214 31.54 -19.93 -17.67
N VAL A 215 32.39 -20.55 -16.85
CA VAL A 215 32.33 -20.49 -15.38
C VAL A 215 32.39 -19.03 -14.88
N ARG A 216 33.21 -18.19 -15.53
CA ARG A 216 33.28 -16.75 -15.22
C ARG A 216 31.94 -16.06 -15.43
N GLU A 217 31.27 -16.36 -16.54
CA GLU A 217 29.94 -15.81 -16.83
C GLU A 217 28.88 -16.33 -15.85
N PHE A 218 28.93 -17.61 -15.47
CA PHE A 218 28.07 -18.16 -14.43
C PHE A 218 28.20 -17.39 -13.11
N PHE A 219 29.42 -17.21 -12.59
CA PHE A 219 29.64 -16.47 -11.35
C PHE A 219 29.30 -14.98 -11.50
N TRP A 220 29.50 -14.40 -12.68
CA TRP A 220 29.07 -13.04 -12.98
C TRP A 220 27.54 -12.92 -12.91
N ARG A 221 26.80 -13.83 -13.55
CA ARG A 221 25.33 -13.90 -13.48
C ARG A 221 24.89 -14.09 -12.03
N LEU A 222 25.54 -14.96 -11.25
CA LEU A 222 25.23 -15.14 -9.83
C LEU A 222 25.45 -13.87 -8.99
N ALA A 223 26.51 -13.12 -9.26
CA ALA A 223 26.86 -11.94 -8.48
C ALA A 223 26.00 -10.71 -8.81
N PHE A 224 25.59 -10.56 -10.08
CA PHE A 224 25.00 -9.33 -10.61
C PHE A 224 23.63 -9.51 -11.27
N SER A 225 23.05 -10.71 -11.23
CA SER A 225 21.68 -10.91 -11.69
C SER A 225 20.69 -10.07 -10.88
N ARG A 226 19.61 -9.67 -11.56
CA ARG A 226 18.46 -8.99 -11.01
C ARG A 226 17.20 -9.71 -11.48
N MET A 227 17.05 -10.95 -11.04
CA MET A 227 15.97 -11.84 -11.46
C MET A 227 14.94 -12.07 -10.35
N THR A 228 13.68 -12.06 -10.75
CA THR A 228 12.52 -12.39 -9.91
C THR A 228 11.41 -12.90 -10.82
N VAL A 229 10.64 -13.87 -10.36
CA VAL A 229 9.59 -14.53 -11.15
C VAL A 229 8.19 -14.15 -10.67
N HIS A 230 7.99 -14.11 -9.36
CA HIS A 230 6.68 -13.92 -8.75
C HIS A 230 6.21 -12.45 -8.77
N VAL A 231 7.15 -11.51 -8.81
CA VAL A 231 6.92 -10.06 -8.76
C VAL A 231 7.89 -9.35 -9.70
N ALA A 232 7.42 -8.34 -10.44
CA ALA A 232 8.24 -7.60 -11.41
C ALA A 232 9.30 -6.70 -10.76
N ASP A 233 8.97 -6.01 -9.65
CA ASP A 233 9.94 -5.19 -8.93
C ASP A 233 10.88 -6.05 -8.08
N ALA A 234 12.15 -6.13 -8.51
CA ALA A 234 13.18 -6.89 -7.83
C ALA A 234 13.49 -6.39 -6.40
N ASN A 235 13.34 -5.09 -6.10
CA ASN A 235 13.54 -4.59 -4.74
C ASN A 235 12.38 -5.02 -3.82
N ALA A 236 11.14 -4.99 -4.35
CA ALA A 236 9.97 -5.48 -3.63
C ALA A 236 10.08 -6.98 -3.36
N ALA A 237 10.44 -7.78 -4.38
CA ALA A 237 10.73 -9.21 -4.24
C ALA A 237 11.82 -9.49 -3.19
N GLY A 238 12.92 -8.73 -3.22
CA GLY A 238 13.97 -8.83 -2.21
C GLY A 238 13.47 -8.54 -0.79
N SER A 239 12.58 -7.56 -0.63
CA SER A 239 11.96 -7.23 0.66
C SER A 239 11.06 -8.36 1.16
N PHE A 240 10.27 -8.97 0.27
CA PHE A 240 9.47 -10.16 0.58
C PHE A 240 10.33 -11.34 1.03
N PHE A 241 11.44 -11.62 0.34
CA PHE A 241 12.36 -12.69 0.73
C PHE A 241 13.07 -12.40 2.06
N ALA A 242 13.50 -11.16 2.31
CA ALA A 242 14.08 -10.77 3.60
C ALA A 242 13.11 -11.03 4.75
N MET A 243 11.83 -10.69 4.57
CA MET A 243 10.79 -10.92 5.57
C MET A 243 10.51 -12.41 5.80
N THR A 244 10.33 -13.19 4.73
CA THR A 244 9.96 -14.61 4.83
C THR A 244 11.12 -15.51 5.24
N ALA A 245 12.37 -15.13 4.95
CA ALA A 245 13.58 -15.82 5.45
C ALA A 245 13.58 -15.87 6.97
N TRP A 246 13.24 -14.76 7.63
CA TRP A 246 13.15 -14.70 9.08
C TRP A 246 12.07 -15.62 9.66
N VAL A 247 10.94 -15.77 8.97
CA VAL A 247 9.89 -16.72 9.36
C VAL A 247 10.40 -18.18 9.25
N ALA A 248 11.08 -18.54 8.16
CA ALA A 248 11.66 -19.87 7.99
C ALA A 248 12.77 -20.17 9.03
N LEU A 249 13.67 -19.21 9.27
CA LEU A 249 14.69 -19.30 10.32
C LEU A 249 14.07 -19.46 11.71
N ALA A 250 12.95 -18.78 11.97
CA ALA A 250 12.23 -18.91 13.23
C ALA A 250 11.71 -20.33 13.46
N PHE A 251 11.13 -20.96 12.44
CA PHE A 251 10.72 -22.37 12.52
C PHE A 251 11.91 -23.31 12.73
N ALA A 252 13.01 -23.09 12.01
CA ALA A 252 14.24 -23.86 12.22
C ALA A 252 14.77 -23.71 13.66
N ALA A 253 14.66 -22.51 14.25
CA ALA A 253 15.09 -22.24 15.62
C ALA A 253 14.09 -22.69 16.70
N ASN A 254 12.81 -22.89 16.37
CA ASN A 254 11.73 -23.19 17.32
C ASN A 254 11.71 -24.66 17.78
N ARG A 255 12.86 -25.20 18.16
CA ARG A 255 13.09 -26.62 18.45
C ARG A 255 12.44 -27.15 19.75
N ARG A 256 11.96 -26.28 20.65
CA ARG A 256 11.69 -26.66 22.06
C ARG A 256 10.47 -26.01 22.71
N HIS A 257 9.60 -25.33 21.95
CA HIS A 257 8.48 -24.65 22.59
C HIS A 257 7.38 -25.66 22.99
N PRO A 258 7.02 -25.78 24.29
CA PRO A 258 6.06 -26.78 24.77
C PRO A 258 4.66 -26.68 24.13
N ARG A 259 4.33 -25.49 23.61
CA ARG A 259 3.04 -25.19 22.98
C ARG A 259 3.07 -25.26 21.44
N ALA A 260 4.20 -25.60 20.82
CA ALA A 260 4.26 -25.73 19.38
C ALA A 260 3.54 -27.03 18.94
N PRO A 261 2.56 -26.96 18.02
CA PRO A 261 1.87 -28.15 17.55
C PRO A 261 2.86 -29.10 16.84
N ARG A 262 3.07 -30.30 17.40
CA ARG A 262 3.98 -31.34 16.87
C ARG A 262 3.73 -31.66 15.38
N ARG A 263 2.52 -31.46 14.87
CA ARG A 263 2.13 -31.72 13.48
C ARG A 263 2.67 -30.70 12.45
N LEU A 264 3.13 -29.52 12.87
CA LEU A 264 3.70 -28.49 11.97
C LEU A 264 5.23 -28.42 12.02
N ALA A 265 5.85 -29.25 12.86
CA ALA A 265 7.29 -29.38 12.92
C ALA A 265 7.77 -30.22 11.73
N LEU A 266 7.77 -29.62 10.53
CA LEU A 266 8.66 -30.09 9.48
C LEU A 266 10.08 -30.17 10.06
N GLY A 267 10.83 -31.20 9.68
CA GLY A 267 12.17 -31.43 10.24
C GLY A 267 13.02 -30.16 10.18
N HIS A 268 13.79 -29.90 11.23
CA HIS A 268 14.66 -28.72 11.32
C HIS A 268 15.49 -28.48 10.04
N GLY A 269 15.97 -29.57 9.42
CA GLY A 269 16.68 -29.53 8.15
C GLY A 269 15.85 -28.91 7.01
N LEU A 270 14.56 -29.24 6.89
CA LEU A 270 13.71 -28.71 5.83
C LEU A 270 13.48 -27.19 5.97
N TRP A 271 13.26 -26.70 7.19
CA TRP A 271 13.12 -25.25 7.41
C TRP A 271 14.44 -24.50 7.22
N LEU A 272 15.59 -25.11 7.54
CA LEU A 272 16.89 -24.57 7.18
C LEU A 272 17.09 -24.54 5.66
N SER A 273 16.73 -25.61 4.95
CA SER A 273 16.78 -25.65 3.49
C SER A 273 15.87 -24.59 2.87
N ALA A 274 14.66 -24.42 3.39
CA ALA A 274 13.74 -23.35 2.97
C ALA A 274 14.34 -21.97 3.23
N ALA A 275 14.93 -21.72 4.40
CA ALA A 275 15.60 -20.46 4.70
C ALA A 275 16.79 -20.19 3.77
N ALA A 276 17.62 -21.21 3.51
CA ALA A 276 18.73 -21.11 2.58
C ALA A 276 18.25 -20.79 1.15
N LEU A 277 17.23 -21.50 0.68
CA LEU A 277 16.59 -21.26 -0.62
C LEU A 277 16.08 -19.81 -0.73
N ILE A 278 15.37 -19.32 0.28
CA ILE A 278 14.85 -17.95 0.33
C ILE A 278 15.99 -16.92 0.32
N LEU A 279 17.04 -17.12 1.11
CA LEU A 279 18.20 -16.21 1.14
C LEU A 279 18.97 -16.20 -0.19
N SER A 280 19.09 -17.36 -0.86
CA SER A 280 19.67 -17.45 -2.20
C SER A 280 18.83 -16.69 -3.24
N ALA A 281 17.51 -16.87 -3.22
CA ALA A 281 16.62 -16.11 -4.10
C ALA A 281 16.67 -14.60 -3.81
N MET A 282 16.75 -14.20 -2.54
CA MET A 282 16.96 -12.80 -2.14
C MET A 282 18.23 -12.22 -2.77
N TRP A 283 19.34 -12.96 -2.74
CA TRP A 283 20.58 -12.52 -3.39
C TRP A 283 20.40 -12.32 -4.91
N ILE A 284 19.76 -13.28 -5.58
CA ILE A 284 19.49 -13.25 -7.03
C ILE A 284 18.60 -12.08 -7.46
N THR A 285 17.75 -11.56 -6.56
CA THR A 285 16.99 -10.33 -6.86
C THR A 285 17.89 -9.11 -7.06
N GLY A 286 19.15 -9.14 -6.62
CA GLY A 286 20.05 -7.99 -6.66
C GLY A 286 19.70 -6.88 -5.66
N SER A 287 18.72 -7.08 -4.77
CA SER A 287 18.33 -6.11 -3.75
C SER A 287 19.34 -6.04 -2.60
N ARG A 288 20.36 -5.19 -2.73
CA ARG A 288 21.40 -5.00 -1.69
C ARG A 288 20.83 -4.52 -0.36
N MET A 289 19.75 -3.74 -0.40
CA MET A 289 19.08 -3.24 0.80
C MET A 289 18.33 -4.33 1.55
N ALA A 290 17.79 -5.35 0.86
CA ALA A 290 17.24 -6.52 1.52
C ALA A 290 18.31 -7.31 2.28
N VAL A 291 19.50 -7.47 1.68
CA VAL A 291 20.67 -8.11 2.34
C VAL A 291 21.05 -7.33 3.60
N LEU A 292 21.23 -6.00 3.49
CA LEU A 292 21.56 -5.15 4.63
C LEU A 292 20.49 -5.19 5.72
N ALA A 293 19.20 -5.22 5.35
CA ALA A 293 18.10 -5.31 6.29
C ALA A 293 18.10 -6.64 7.07
N VAL A 294 18.34 -7.78 6.40
CA VAL A 294 18.46 -9.08 7.06
C VAL A 294 19.64 -9.09 8.04
N ILE A 295 20.78 -8.55 7.65
CA ILE A 295 21.97 -8.57 8.52
C ILE A 295 21.81 -7.60 9.69
N GLY A 296 21.30 -6.39 9.46
CA GLY A 296 21.00 -5.43 10.52
C GLY A 296 20.02 -6.01 11.55
N THR A 297 18.95 -6.66 11.08
CA THR A 297 18.00 -7.33 11.97
C THR A 297 18.59 -8.56 12.66
N LEU A 298 19.53 -9.27 12.04
CA LEU A 298 20.24 -10.39 12.67
C LEU A 298 21.08 -9.90 13.85
N GLY A 299 21.78 -8.76 13.70
CA GLY A 299 22.49 -8.12 14.80
C GLY A 299 21.56 -7.79 15.97
N VAL A 300 20.40 -7.19 15.69
CA VAL A 300 19.39 -6.84 16.71
C VAL A 300 18.80 -8.09 17.39
N VAL A 301 18.45 -9.13 16.61
CA VAL A 301 17.94 -10.40 17.16
C VAL A 301 19.00 -11.09 18.01
N ALA A 302 20.26 -11.11 17.56
CA ALA A 302 21.36 -11.68 18.32
C ALA A 302 21.52 -10.95 19.65
N MET A 303 21.49 -9.61 19.67
CA MET A 303 21.59 -8.81 20.90
C MET A 303 20.41 -9.03 21.86
N THR A 304 19.18 -9.17 21.34
CA THR A 304 17.97 -9.33 22.15
C THR A 304 17.80 -10.75 22.69
N VAL A 305 18.09 -11.78 21.88
CA VAL A 305 18.04 -13.19 22.27
C VAL A 305 19.16 -13.56 23.24
N SER A 306 20.34 -12.94 23.11
CA SER A 306 21.49 -13.22 23.97
C SER A 306 21.57 -12.31 25.21
N GLY A 307 20.65 -11.35 25.34
CA GLY A 307 20.51 -10.49 26.52
C GLY A 307 19.62 -11.12 27.61
N PRO A 308 20.01 -11.06 28.89
CA PRO A 308 19.20 -11.62 29.96
C PRO A 308 18.01 -10.69 30.26
N TRP A 309 16.88 -10.93 29.60
CA TRP A 309 15.56 -10.80 30.24
C TRP A 309 15.33 -11.91 31.30
N ARG A 310 16.30 -12.82 31.46
CA ARG A 310 16.39 -13.75 32.58
C ARG A 310 16.91 -13.00 33.81
N LYS A 311 15.98 -12.62 34.68
CA LYS A 311 16.17 -12.24 36.08
C LYS A 311 17.47 -12.80 36.67
N SER A 312 18.42 -11.94 37.00
CA SER A 312 19.31 -12.17 38.14
C SER A 312 19.98 -10.87 38.58
N ALA A 313 19.54 -10.40 39.74
CA ALA A 313 20.19 -9.37 40.52
C ALA A 313 21.23 -10.06 41.42
N VAL A 314 22.52 -9.98 41.09
CA VAL A 314 23.63 -10.13 42.05
C VAL A 314 24.81 -9.29 41.53
N LEU A 315 25.28 -8.34 42.36
CA LEU A 315 26.22 -7.27 42.00
C LEU A 315 27.62 -7.74 41.55
N GLY A 316 28.01 -9.02 41.72
CA GLY A 316 29.30 -9.55 41.27
C GLY A 316 29.33 -10.02 39.80
N THR A 317 28.18 -10.35 39.21
CA THR A 317 28.07 -10.88 37.84
C THR A 317 28.08 -9.77 36.78
N ALA A 318 27.93 -8.51 37.21
CA ALA A 318 27.80 -7.35 36.33
C ALA A 318 29.03 -7.13 35.43
N ARG A 319 30.27 -7.30 35.95
CA ARG A 319 31.51 -7.07 35.19
C ARG A 319 31.79 -8.17 34.15
N ARG A 320 31.55 -9.45 34.47
CA ARG A 320 31.63 -10.56 33.48
C ARG A 320 30.53 -10.48 32.44
N LEU A 321 29.33 -10.06 32.84
CA LEU A 321 28.25 -9.79 31.88
C LEU A 321 28.54 -8.53 31.04
N TRP A 322 29.23 -7.51 31.57
CA TRP A 322 29.63 -6.32 30.81
C TRP A 322 30.69 -6.66 29.77
N LEU A 323 31.72 -7.46 30.12
CA LEU A 323 32.69 -7.97 29.15
C LEU A 323 32.06 -8.92 28.12
N ALA A 324 31.15 -9.82 28.53
CA ALA A 324 30.44 -10.68 27.59
C ALA A 324 29.43 -9.90 26.71
N ARG A 325 28.85 -8.80 27.22
CA ARG A 325 28.01 -7.84 26.47
C ARG A 325 28.84 -6.99 25.53
N ALA A 326 30.03 -6.56 25.93
CA ALA A 326 30.98 -5.83 25.09
C ALA A 326 31.53 -6.73 23.97
N LEU A 327 31.85 -8.00 24.26
CA LEU A 327 32.30 -8.97 23.26
C LEU A 327 31.17 -9.40 22.30
N LYS A 328 29.93 -9.60 22.79
CA LYS A 328 28.78 -9.91 21.91
C LYS A 328 28.28 -8.67 21.15
N GLY A 329 28.35 -7.49 21.75
CA GLY A 329 28.09 -6.21 21.09
C GLY A 329 29.16 -5.87 20.06
N ALA A 330 30.43 -6.18 20.34
CA ALA A 330 31.53 -6.08 19.40
C ALA A 330 31.42 -7.14 18.29
N MET A 331 30.94 -8.34 18.59
CA MET A 331 30.72 -9.38 17.58
C MET A 331 29.48 -9.12 16.72
N ALA A 332 28.38 -8.63 17.29
CA ALA A 332 27.23 -8.14 16.53
C ALA A 332 27.60 -6.89 15.72
N GLY A 333 28.38 -5.98 16.31
CA GLY A 333 28.99 -4.85 15.64
C GLY A 333 29.94 -5.26 14.52
N ALA A 334 30.71 -6.35 14.69
CA ALA A 334 31.60 -6.91 13.68
C ALA A 334 30.84 -7.70 12.60
N ILE A 335 29.70 -8.32 12.93
CA ILE A 335 28.79 -8.94 11.95
C ILE A 335 28.12 -7.84 11.12
N VAL A 336 27.62 -6.78 11.74
CA VAL A 336 27.05 -5.63 11.05
C VAL A 336 28.11 -4.90 10.25
N ALA A 337 29.30 -4.64 10.81
CA ALA A 337 30.41 -4.00 10.11
C ALA A 337 30.97 -4.89 8.99
N GLY A 338 31.10 -6.20 9.22
CA GLY A 338 31.53 -7.17 8.22
C GLY A 338 30.51 -7.34 7.10
N ALA A 339 29.23 -7.20 7.40
CA ALA A 339 28.15 -7.18 6.41
C ALA A 339 28.04 -5.86 5.65
N LEU A 340 28.25 -4.74 6.33
CA LEU A 340 28.39 -3.43 5.69
C LEU A 340 29.64 -3.40 4.81
N LEU A 341 30.72 -4.06 5.23
CA LEU A 341 31.95 -4.24 4.46
C LEU A 341 31.74 -5.18 3.27
N LEU A 342 31.03 -6.31 3.45
CA LEU A 342 30.66 -7.21 2.36
C LEU A 342 29.66 -6.57 1.39
N ALA A 343 28.74 -5.74 1.87
CA ALA A 343 27.86 -4.94 1.04
C ALA A 343 28.63 -3.83 0.31
N ALA A 344 29.58 -3.17 0.97
CA ALA A 344 30.46 -2.18 0.37
C ALA A 344 31.40 -2.80 -0.67
N LEU A 345 31.94 -3.99 -0.42
CA LEU A 345 32.66 -4.79 -1.42
C LEU A 345 31.73 -5.22 -2.54
N ALA A 346 30.52 -5.71 -2.27
CA ALA A 346 29.57 -6.11 -3.30
C ALA A 346 29.04 -4.94 -4.15
N ILE A 347 29.03 -3.72 -3.60
CA ILE A 347 28.76 -2.47 -4.31
C ILE A 347 30.01 -2.02 -5.10
N GLY A 348 31.21 -2.19 -4.55
CA GLY A 348 32.49 -1.85 -5.18
C GLY A 348 33.01 -2.85 -6.20
N LEU A 349 32.45 -4.06 -6.24
CA LEU A 349 32.82 -5.14 -7.17
C LEU A 349 31.96 -5.16 -8.44
N ASP A 350 31.10 -4.16 -8.70
CA ASP A 350 30.42 -4.05 -10.00
C ASP A 350 31.48 -3.85 -11.10
N PRO A 351 31.81 -4.87 -11.92
CA PRO A 351 32.96 -4.84 -12.81
C PRO A 351 32.57 -4.25 -14.16
N ARG A 352 31.39 -3.59 -14.28
CA ARG A 352 31.04 -2.83 -15.49
C ARG A 352 31.99 -1.63 -15.58
N PRO A 353 33.01 -1.65 -16.47
CA PRO A 353 33.83 -0.48 -16.70
C PRO A 353 32.98 0.43 -17.59
N SER A 354 32.07 1.16 -16.96
CA SER A 354 31.36 2.24 -17.60
C SER A 354 31.62 3.49 -16.77
N PRO A 355 32.38 4.47 -17.30
CA PRO A 355 32.57 5.78 -16.66
C PRO A 355 31.24 6.47 -16.27
N ALA A 356 30.12 5.98 -16.81
CA ALA A 356 28.77 6.44 -16.56
C ALA A 356 28.10 5.97 -15.25
N ARG A 357 28.65 5.00 -14.49
CA ARG A 357 27.99 4.43 -13.27
C ARG A 357 28.94 4.25 -12.08
N SER A 358 29.61 5.31 -11.65
CA SER A 358 30.34 5.29 -10.38
C SER A 358 29.38 5.11 -9.19
N THR A 359 29.81 4.43 -8.13
CA THR A 359 29.07 4.27 -6.86
C THR A 359 28.57 5.63 -6.31
N SER A 360 29.37 6.68 -6.49
CA SER A 360 29.00 8.06 -6.15
C SER A 360 27.77 8.56 -6.91
N ARG A 361 27.61 8.20 -8.19
CA ARG A 361 26.46 8.57 -9.01
C ARG A 361 25.18 7.84 -8.59
N MET A 362 25.28 6.58 -8.16
CA MET A 362 24.13 5.84 -7.63
C MET A 362 23.66 6.40 -6.28
N LEU A 363 24.59 6.78 -5.41
CA LEU A 363 24.28 7.43 -4.13
C LEU A 363 23.69 8.84 -4.35
N SER A 364 24.22 9.61 -5.32
CA SER A 364 23.67 10.93 -5.65
C SER A 364 22.25 10.82 -6.22
N MET A 365 21.99 9.86 -7.11
CA MET A 365 20.62 9.62 -7.63
C MET A 365 19.64 9.27 -6.50
N ARG A 366 20.06 8.47 -5.49
CA ARG A 366 19.22 8.16 -4.32
C ARG A 366 18.94 9.42 -3.48
N ALA A 367 19.95 10.26 -3.28
CA ALA A 367 19.77 11.54 -2.60
C ALA A 367 18.80 12.45 -3.37
N ASP A 368 18.87 12.49 -4.70
CA ASP A 368 17.98 13.30 -5.53
C ASP A 368 16.51 12.82 -5.47
N PHE A 369 16.27 11.51 -5.40
CA PHE A 369 14.93 10.97 -5.12
C PHE A 369 14.41 11.38 -3.73
N MET A 370 15.28 11.37 -2.71
CA MET A 370 14.90 11.84 -1.36
C MET A 370 14.58 13.34 -1.36
N VAL A 371 15.38 14.15 -2.06
CA VAL A 371 15.14 15.59 -2.24
C VAL A 371 13.80 15.83 -2.93
N THR A 372 13.47 15.05 -3.95
CA THR A 372 12.17 15.11 -4.65
C THR A 372 11.01 14.89 -3.67
N GLY A 373 11.09 13.83 -2.85
CA GLY A 373 10.05 13.54 -1.86
C GLY A 373 9.92 14.61 -0.78
N LEU A 374 11.04 15.14 -0.29
CA LEU A 374 11.05 16.23 0.68
C LEU A 374 10.48 17.54 0.11
N ARG A 375 10.80 17.88 -1.15
CA ARG A 375 10.22 19.04 -1.85
C ARG A 375 8.72 18.89 -2.06
N MET A 376 8.26 17.70 -2.43
CA MET A 376 6.83 17.41 -2.56
C MET A 376 6.12 17.55 -1.21
N MET A 377 6.68 16.96 -0.14
CA MET A 377 6.16 17.14 1.22
C MET A 377 6.13 18.62 1.63
N ALA A 378 7.19 19.38 1.34
CA ALA A 378 7.25 20.81 1.66
C ALA A 378 6.19 21.64 0.92
N SER A 379 5.80 21.22 -0.29
CA SER A 379 4.74 21.91 -1.06
C SER A 379 3.34 21.73 -0.49
N ALA A 380 3.09 20.61 0.21
CA ALA A 380 1.80 20.29 0.81
C ALA A 380 1.99 19.60 2.20
N PRO A 381 2.48 20.34 3.21
CA PRO A 381 3.06 19.74 4.42
C PRO A 381 2.08 18.98 5.30
N ILE A 382 0.83 19.43 5.41
CA ILE A 382 -0.12 18.84 6.37
C ILE A 382 -0.75 17.58 5.77
N PHE A 383 -1.30 17.67 4.56
CA PHE A 383 -2.15 16.64 3.95
C PHE A 383 -1.60 16.02 2.67
N GLY A 384 -0.42 16.45 2.22
CA GLY A 384 0.21 15.94 1.01
C GLY A 384 -0.49 16.39 -0.27
N VAL A 385 0.06 15.97 -1.40
CA VAL A 385 -0.44 16.34 -2.75
C VAL A 385 -1.67 15.54 -3.20
N GLY A 386 -2.09 14.55 -2.39
CA GLY A 386 -3.17 13.62 -2.70
C GLY A 386 -2.65 12.18 -2.79
N VAL A 387 -3.44 11.24 -2.29
CA VAL A 387 -3.16 9.79 -2.39
C VAL A 387 -3.02 9.33 -3.84
N GLY A 388 -1.98 8.56 -4.13
CA GLY A 388 -1.63 8.06 -5.47
C GLY A 388 -1.15 9.13 -6.46
N ARG A 389 -0.89 10.36 -6.01
CA ARG A 389 -0.43 11.45 -6.89
C ARG A 389 1.07 11.67 -6.88
N TYR A 390 1.84 10.93 -6.08
CA TYR A 390 3.28 11.11 -6.03
C TYR A 390 3.91 10.88 -7.41
N PHE A 391 3.60 9.76 -8.05
CA PHE A 391 4.18 9.41 -9.36
C PHE A 391 3.84 10.47 -10.42
N GLU A 392 2.57 10.87 -10.50
CA GLU A 392 2.08 11.93 -11.42
C GLU A 392 2.79 13.28 -11.18
N MET A 393 3.03 13.64 -9.92
CA MET A 393 3.52 14.97 -9.56
C MET A 393 5.05 15.04 -9.41
N SER A 394 5.75 13.90 -9.36
CA SER A 394 7.17 13.86 -9.00
C SER A 394 8.05 14.71 -9.91
N GLY A 395 7.74 14.74 -11.21
CA GLY A 395 8.49 15.50 -12.22
C GLY A 395 8.60 16.99 -11.88
N ARG A 396 7.59 17.57 -11.20
CA ARG A 396 7.59 18.99 -10.81
C ARG A 396 8.59 19.32 -9.70
N PHE A 397 9.03 18.31 -8.95
CA PHE A 397 9.90 18.47 -7.78
C PHE A 397 11.31 17.91 -7.99
N MET A 398 11.49 17.12 -9.05
CA MET A 398 12.75 16.44 -9.36
C MET A 398 13.88 17.44 -9.65
N PRO A 399 15.07 17.24 -9.05
CA PRO A 399 16.27 17.93 -9.48
C PRO A 399 16.60 17.67 -10.96
N PRO A 400 17.21 18.64 -11.68
CA PRO A 400 17.61 18.46 -13.08
C PRO A 400 18.52 17.25 -13.32
N SER A 401 19.30 16.83 -12.32
CA SER A 401 20.19 15.66 -12.39
C SER A 401 19.47 14.34 -12.66
N ILE A 402 18.21 14.20 -12.26
CA ILE A 402 17.41 12.99 -12.46
C ILE A 402 16.20 13.20 -13.36
N TYR A 403 15.68 14.43 -13.47
CA TYR A 403 14.49 14.76 -14.27
C TYR A 403 14.60 14.33 -15.74
N TRP A 404 15.78 14.51 -16.35
CA TRP A 404 16.01 14.14 -17.75
C TRP A 404 16.00 12.63 -18.02
N PHE A 405 16.09 11.81 -16.96
CA PHE A 405 16.06 10.35 -17.04
C PHE A 405 14.74 9.77 -16.54
N TYR A 406 14.09 10.46 -15.61
CA TYR A 406 12.86 10.06 -14.96
C TYR A 406 11.90 11.24 -15.03
N PHE A 407 10.95 11.23 -15.97
CA PHE A 407 9.92 12.26 -16.07
C PHE A 407 8.91 12.15 -14.90
N HIS A 408 8.58 10.91 -14.53
CA HIS A 408 7.71 10.54 -13.41
C HIS A 408 8.29 9.29 -12.74
N GLU A 409 8.35 9.27 -11.41
CA GLU A 409 8.89 8.14 -10.65
C GLU A 409 8.40 8.15 -9.20
N ASN A 410 8.38 6.97 -8.58
CA ASN A 410 8.08 6.79 -7.17
C ASN A 410 9.21 7.29 -6.26
N ALA A 411 8.90 7.47 -4.98
CA ALA A 411 9.84 8.07 -4.03
C ALA A 411 11.13 7.25 -3.79
N HIS A 412 11.13 5.96 -4.15
CA HIS A 412 12.14 4.99 -3.69
C HIS A 412 12.36 5.02 -2.17
N ASN A 413 11.33 5.45 -1.43
CA ASN A 413 11.29 5.46 0.01
C ASN A 413 9.81 5.51 0.45
N ASN A 414 9.26 4.44 1.03
CA ASN A 414 7.83 4.42 1.37
C ASN A 414 7.42 5.50 2.37
N PHE A 415 8.32 5.95 3.27
CA PHE A 415 7.96 7.02 4.21
C PHE A 415 7.81 8.36 3.49
N LEU A 416 8.70 8.65 2.52
CA LEU A 416 8.57 9.83 1.68
C LEU A 416 7.41 9.71 0.68
N GLN A 417 7.08 8.51 0.22
CA GLN A 417 5.88 8.26 -0.59
C GLN A 417 4.62 8.63 0.21
N ILE A 418 4.44 8.02 1.39
CA ILE A 418 3.29 8.29 2.27
C ILE A 418 3.27 9.75 2.72
N GLY A 419 4.44 10.31 3.06
CA GLY A 419 4.57 11.72 3.45
C GLY A 419 4.24 12.68 2.31
N GLY A 420 4.68 12.40 1.08
CA GLY A 420 4.38 13.24 -0.09
C GLY A 420 2.90 13.23 -0.44
N GLU A 421 2.26 12.06 -0.37
CA GLU A 421 0.85 11.88 -0.75
C GLU A 421 -0.15 12.29 0.34
N LEU A 422 0.15 11.98 1.61
CA LEU A 422 -0.76 12.17 2.73
C LEU A 422 -0.27 13.22 3.76
N GLY A 423 0.89 13.82 3.52
CA GLY A 423 1.48 14.84 4.38
C GLY A 423 1.97 14.30 5.73
N LEU A 424 2.34 15.23 6.61
CA LEU A 424 2.73 14.93 7.99
C LEU A 424 1.58 14.26 8.77
N ALA A 425 0.32 14.60 8.47
CA ALA A 425 -0.82 13.96 9.14
C ALA A 425 -0.90 12.47 8.82
N GLY A 426 -0.79 12.10 7.54
CA GLY A 426 -0.79 10.69 7.12
C GLY A 426 0.46 9.94 7.59
N LEU A 427 1.64 10.54 7.44
CA LEU A 427 2.89 9.94 7.88
C LEU A 427 2.90 9.70 9.39
N ALA A 428 2.45 10.67 10.20
CA ALA A 428 2.38 10.51 11.65
C ALA A 428 1.38 9.41 12.05
N ALA A 429 0.20 9.36 11.42
CA ALA A 429 -0.79 8.30 11.67
C ALA A 429 -0.25 6.91 11.28
N PHE A 430 0.48 6.82 10.17
CA PHE A 430 1.11 5.59 9.70
C PHE A 430 2.23 5.12 10.63
N VAL A 431 3.14 6.02 11.03
CA VAL A 431 4.20 5.71 12.00
C VAL A 431 3.62 5.34 13.35
N TRP A 432 2.54 6.00 13.80
CA TRP A 432 1.84 5.63 15.02
C TRP A 432 1.25 4.22 14.95
N LEU A 433 0.62 3.85 13.82
CA LEU A 433 0.12 2.50 13.58
C LEU A 433 1.24 1.45 13.71
N LEU A 434 2.38 1.68 13.06
CA LEU A 434 3.53 0.79 13.13
C LEU A 434 4.13 0.72 14.54
N ALA A 435 4.26 1.86 15.23
CA ALA A 435 4.81 1.93 16.57
C ALA A 435 3.93 1.15 17.58
N VAL A 436 2.61 1.31 17.51
CA VAL A 436 1.68 0.53 18.34
C VAL A 436 1.85 -0.96 18.08
N ALA A 437 1.91 -1.38 16.80
CA ALA A 437 2.09 -2.78 16.46
C ALA A 437 3.43 -3.34 16.98
N ALA A 438 4.53 -2.62 16.75
CA ALA A 438 5.88 -3.00 17.19
C ALA A 438 5.96 -3.12 18.72
N ILE A 439 5.43 -2.14 19.46
CA ILE A 439 5.40 -2.19 20.93
C ILE A 439 4.64 -3.42 21.44
N ARG A 440 3.53 -3.79 20.80
CA ARG A 440 2.76 -4.99 21.19
C ARG A 440 3.50 -6.27 20.90
N ILE A 441 4.10 -6.38 19.72
CA ILE A 441 4.88 -7.57 19.34
C ILE A 441 6.10 -7.71 20.26
N VAL A 442 6.81 -6.63 20.56
CA VAL A 442 7.94 -6.62 21.51
C VAL A 442 7.48 -7.03 22.91
N ARG A 443 6.34 -6.51 23.40
CA ARG A 443 5.79 -6.92 24.70
C ARG A 443 5.39 -8.40 24.72
N GLY A 444 4.77 -8.90 23.66
CA GLY A 444 4.43 -10.32 23.52
C GLY A 444 5.66 -11.22 23.48
N ALA A 445 6.74 -10.78 22.81
CA ALA A 445 8.02 -11.49 22.79
C ALA A 445 8.73 -11.43 24.15
N GLY A 446 8.60 -10.32 24.88
CA GLY A 446 9.10 -10.21 26.25
C GLY A 446 8.30 -11.03 27.28
N ALA A 447 7.00 -11.24 27.04
CA ALA A 447 6.14 -12.07 27.87
C ALA A 447 6.46 -13.57 27.70
N ASP A 448 6.84 -13.99 26.50
CA ASP A 448 7.31 -15.35 26.21
C ASP A 448 8.64 -15.33 25.43
N PRO A 449 9.79 -15.18 26.12
CA PRO A 449 11.11 -15.15 25.47
C PRO A 449 11.49 -16.45 24.73
N GLY A 450 10.74 -17.53 24.97
CA GLY A 450 10.91 -18.80 24.27
C GLY A 450 10.27 -18.83 22.88
N ASP A 451 9.40 -17.87 22.57
CA ASP A 451 8.64 -17.83 21.32
C ASP A 451 9.50 -17.32 20.15
N ARG A 452 10.21 -18.26 19.52
CA ARG A 452 11.07 -17.96 18.37
C ARG A 452 10.28 -17.49 17.16
N LEU A 453 9.03 -17.94 16.99
CA LEU A 453 8.18 -17.52 15.88
C LEU A 453 7.83 -16.04 15.98
N LEU A 454 7.48 -15.57 17.18
CA LEU A 454 7.17 -14.15 17.38
C LEU A 454 8.42 -13.26 17.23
N VAL A 455 9.57 -13.71 17.75
CA VAL A 455 10.85 -13.00 17.56
C VAL A 455 11.25 -12.94 16.08
N GLY A 456 11.12 -14.05 15.36
CA GLY A 456 11.39 -14.09 13.92
C GLY A 456 10.41 -13.25 13.11
N ALA A 457 9.13 -13.24 13.47
CA ALA A 457 8.15 -12.34 12.85
C ALA A 457 8.49 -10.87 13.09
N LEU A 458 8.90 -10.50 14.30
CA LEU A 458 9.39 -9.15 14.60
C LEU A 458 10.62 -8.79 13.76
N ALA A 459 11.56 -9.71 13.61
CA ALA A 459 12.75 -9.53 12.79
C ALA A 459 12.41 -9.38 11.30
N GLY A 460 11.51 -10.23 10.79
CA GLY A 460 11.04 -10.18 9.40
C GLY A 460 10.28 -8.89 9.08
N LEU A 461 9.36 -8.49 9.94
CA LEU A 461 8.64 -7.20 9.81
C LEU A 461 9.62 -6.02 9.91
N GLY A 462 10.57 -6.07 10.83
CA GLY A 462 11.62 -5.05 10.96
C GLY A 462 12.53 -4.97 9.73
N ALA A 463 12.90 -6.11 9.16
CA ALA A 463 13.72 -6.16 7.95
C ALA A 463 12.95 -5.58 6.76
N PHE A 464 11.67 -5.95 6.61
CA PHE A 464 10.79 -5.38 5.61
C PHE A 464 10.67 -3.86 5.75
N VAL A 465 10.39 -3.35 6.95
CA VAL A 465 10.31 -1.90 7.19
C VAL A 465 11.66 -1.20 6.94
N ALA A 466 12.79 -1.83 7.27
CA ALA A 466 14.11 -1.25 6.99
C ALA A 466 14.35 -1.03 5.48
N THR A 467 13.83 -1.90 4.61
CA THR A 467 13.96 -1.73 3.15
C THR A 467 13.23 -0.48 2.64
N TRP A 468 12.24 0.03 3.37
CA TRP A 468 11.45 1.21 3.00
C TRP A 468 12.26 2.50 2.96
N MET A 469 13.46 2.52 3.53
CA MET A 469 14.34 3.70 3.47
C MET A 469 14.88 3.97 2.06
N THR A 470 14.87 2.94 1.20
CA THR A 470 15.55 2.93 -0.10
C THR A 470 14.76 2.20 -1.20
N SER A 471 13.55 1.77 -0.87
CA SER A 471 12.64 1.04 -1.76
C SER A 471 11.19 1.38 -1.41
N HIS A 472 10.27 0.93 -2.25
CA HIS A 472 8.83 1.18 -2.16
C HIS A 472 7.97 -0.09 -2.23
N PRO A 473 8.28 -1.17 -1.48
CA PRO A 473 7.55 -2.45 -1.57
C PRO A 473 6.06 -2.37 -1.19
N MET A 474 5.59 -1.25 -0.63
CA MET A 474 4.18 -1.07 -0.26
C MET A 474 3.30 -0.67 -1.45
N LEU A 475 3.90 -0.27 -2.57
CA LEU A 475 3.20 0.00 -3.83
C LEU A 475 2.94 -1.27 -4.65
N VAL A 476 3.54 -2.40 -4.24
CA VAL A 476 3.42 -3.69 -4.93
C VAL A 476 2.51 -4.60 -4.11
N ALA A 477 1.28 -4.83 -4.60
CA ALA A 477 0.24 -5.53 -3.87
C ALA A 477 0.64 -6.93 -3.41
N GLU A 478 1.32 -7.71 -4.26
CA GLU A 478 1.83 -9.06 -4.00
C GLU A 478 2.79 -9.12 -2.80
N VAL A 479 3.40 -7.98 -2.44
CA VAL A 479 4.41 -7.87 -1.38
C VAL A 479 3.86 -7.10 -0.17
N ALA A 480 3.06 -6.07 -0.40
CA ALA A 480 2.38 -5.30 0.64
C ALA A 480 1.38 -6.15 1.43
N TYR A 481 0.59 -7.00 0.77
CA TYR A 481 -0.39 -7.84 1.44
C TYR A 481 0.22 -8.89 2.37
N PRO A 482 1.26 -9.65 1.99
CA PRO A 482 1.97 -10.52 2.92
C PRO A 482 2.53 -9.81 4.16
N PHE A 483 3.01 -8.56 4.02
CA PHE A 483 3.46 -7.77 5.17
C PHE A 483 2.31 -7.54 6.16
N TRP A 484 1.15 -7.10 5.69
CA TRP A 484 -0.02 -6.88 6.54
C TRP A 484 -0.57 -8.18 7.15
N MET A 485 -0.56 -9.28 6.40
CA MET A 485 -0.92 -10.60 6.91
C MET A 485 0.03 -11.04 8.02
N LEU A 486 1.35 -10.95 7.81
CA LEU A 486 2.36 -11.28 8.84
C LEU A 486 2.19 -10.42 10.09
N LEU A 487 1.93 -9.12 9.93
CA LEU A 487 1.65 -8.20 11.02
C LEU A 487 0.44 -8.67 11.83
N GLY A 488 -0.64 -9.06 11.15
CA GLY A 488 -1.84 -9.62 11.78
C GLY A 488 -1.56 -10.90 12.57
N VAL A 489 -0.81 -11.85 11.99
CA VAL A 489 -0.42 -13.10 12.67
C VAL A 489 0.44 -12.81 13.91
N ALA A 490 1.42 -11.93 13.79
CA ALA A 490 2.32 -11.55 14.87
C ALA A 490 1.57 -10.89 16.04
N LEU A 491 0.60 -10.02 15.74
CA LEU A 491 -0.24 -9.39 16.77
C LEU A 491 -1.12 -10.41 17.49
N ALA A 492 -1.76 -11.33 16.75
CA ALA A 492 -2.55 -12.39 17.36
C ALA A 492 -1.70 -13.27 18.30
N ARG A 493 -0.49 -13.64 17.86
CA ARG A 493 0.44 -14.43 18.68
C ARG A 493 0.93 -13.65 19.91
N ALA A 494 1.25 -12.37 19.75
CA ALA A 494 1.69 -11.49 20.83
C ALA A 494 0.61 -11.30 21.90
N ASP A 495 -0.63 -11.05 21.47
CA ASP A 495 -1.78 -10.93 22.38
C ASP A 495 -2.03 -12.25 23.13
N GLY A 496 -1.88 -13.39 22.44
CA GLY A 496 -1.96 -14.72 23.07
C GLY A 496 -0.87 -14.97 24.12
N ASN A 497 0.35 -14.47 23.90
CA ASN A 497 1.45 -14.59 24.88
C ASN A 497 1.28 -13.66 26.09
N ALA A 498 0.61 -12.52 25.91
CA ALA A 498 0.39 -11.54 26.97
C ALA A 498 -0.72 -11.95 27.97
N GLN A 499 -1.49 -12.99 27.67
CA GLN A 499 -2.55 -13.48 28.55
C GLN A 499 -2.01 -14.55 29.53
N PRO A 500 -2.47 -14.55 30.80
CA PRO A 500 -2.13 -15.63 31.72
C PRO A 500 -2.62 -16.97 31.16
N PRO A 501 -1.88 -18.08 31.33
CA PRO A 501 -2.31 -19.38 30.86
C PRO A 501 -3.68 -19.69 31.44
N LEU A 502 -4.69 -19.84 30.58
CA LEU A 502 -5.98 -20.37 30.97
C LEU A 502 -5.72 -21.70 31.68
N ALA A 503 -6.22 -21.84 32.91
CA ALA A 503 -6.19 -23.11 33.61
C ALA A 503 -6.77 -24.16 32.65
N SER A 504 -5.97 -25.19 32.33
CA SER A 504 -6.44 -26.33 31.56
C SER A 504 -7.66 -26.93 32.27
N PRO A 505 -8.78 -27.22 31.58
CA PRO A 505 -9.94 -27.82 32.21
C PRO A 505 -9.67 -29.19 32.86
N ASP A 506 -8.59 -29.90 32.51
CA ASP A 506 -8.41 -31.31 32.87
C ASP A 506 -7.07 -31.65 33.52
N VAL A 507 -6.70 -30.94 34.60
CA VAL A 507 -5.77 -31.51 35.58
C VAL A 507 -6.32 -31.19 36.97
N PRO A 508 -6.73 -32.19 37.78
CA PRO A 508 -6.98 -31.96 39.19
C PRO A 508 -5.63 -31.57 39.81
N SER A 509 -5.39 -30.27 39.92
CA SER A 509 -4.35 -29.79 40.81
C SER A 509 -4.74 -30.26 42.20
N ARG A 510 -3.93 -31.15 42.78
CA ARG A 510 -3.94 -31.40 44.23
C ARG A 510 -3.47 -30.11 44.89
N ALA A 511 -4.35 -29.13 44.97
CA ALA A 511 -4.24 -28.05 45.92
C ALA A 511 -4.46 -28.67 47.29
N ALA A 512 -3.36 -28.96 47.99
CA ALA A 512 -3.40 -29.18 49.42
C ALA A 512 -3.96 -27.90 50.05
N SER A 513 -5.22 -27.96 50.47
CA SER A 513 -5.84 -26.94 51.30
C SER A 513 -5.12 -26.93 52.64
N ILE A 514 -4.17 -26.01 52.82
CA ILE A 514 -3.78 -25.58 54.16
C ILE A 514 -4.74 -24.46 54.54
N ALA A 515 -5.96 -24.87 54.88
CA ALA A 515 -6.87 -24.05 55.66
C ALA A 515 -6.53 -24.27 57.14
N GLY A 516 -6.25 -23.18 57.86
CA GLY A 516 -6.28 -23.16 59.32
C GLY A 516 -4.99 -23.54 60.04
N ARG A 517 -4.03 -22.61 60.14
CA ARG A 517 -3.22 -22.46 61.36
C ARG A 517 -2.76 -21.01 61.52
N ARG A 518 -3.31 -20.34 62.53
CA ARG A 518 -2.77 -19.07 63.07
C ARG A 518 -1.41 -19.40 63.68
N LEU A 519 -0.34 -18.84 63.14
CA LEU A 519 0.96 -18.78 63.81
C LEU A 519 1.10 -17.38 64.40
N SER A 520 0.77 -17.26 65.68
CA SER A 520 1.20 -16.13 66.52
C SER A 520 2.61 -16.43 67.02
N ILE A 521 3.52 -15.47 66.87
CA ILE A 521 4.72 -15.42 67.70
C ILE A 521 4.68 -14.06 68.40
N ALA A 522 4.38 -14.12 69.70
CA ALA A 522 4.59 -13.05 70.66
C ALA A 522 6.00 -13.22 71.25
N GLY A 523 6.77 -12.12 71.38
CA GLY A 523 7.96 -12.10 72.23
C GLY A 523 9.14 -11.24 71.74
N ARG A 524 9.14 -9.97 72.18
CA ARG A 524 10.25 -9.01 72.33
C ARG A 524 10.71 -8.12 71.15
N PRO A 525 11.10 -6.86 71.42
CA PRO A 525 11.29 -5.81 70.43
C PRO A 525 12.76 -5.68 70.02
N LEU A 526 13.01 -5.51 68.71
CA LEU A 526 14.29 -5.02 68.22
C LEU A 526 14.07 -3.73 67.43
N LEU A 527 14.45 -2.63 68.08
CA LEU A 527 14.72 -1.34 67.47
C LEU A 527 15.71 -1.52 66.30
N ILE A 528 15.32 -1.06 65.12
CA ILE A 528 16.27 -0.73 64.05
C ILE A 528 16.03 0.72 63.64
N ALA A 529 16.87 1.58 64.20
CA ALA A 529 17.20 2.87 63.63
C ALA A 529 17.84 2.65 62.25
N GLY A 530 17.41 3.44 61.25
CA GLY A 530 17.94 3.37 59.89
C GLY A 530 16.86 3.08 58.85
N ARG A 531 15.92 4.01 58.66
CA ARG A 531 15.13 4.07 57.44
C ARG A 531 15.93 4.83 56.37
N PRO A 532 16.46 4.18 55.33
CA PRO A 532 16.45 4.80 54.03
C PRO A 532 15.05 4.64 53.45
N LEU A 533 14.37 5.76 53.20
CA LEU A 533 13.25 5.85 52.28
C LEU A 533 13.68 5.24 50.93
N SER A 534 13.33 3.98 50.70
CA SER A 534 13.45 3.40 49.36
C SER A 534 12.18 3.77 48.57
N ILE A 535 12.22 4.96 47.97
CA ILE A 535 11.39 5.30 46.81
C ILE A 535 11.94 4.46 45.65
N VAL A 536 11.73 3.15 45.69
CA VAL A 536 12.08 2.24 44.59
C VAL A 536 10.82 2.03 43.77
N GLY A 537 10.70 2.90 42.77
CA GLY A 537 10.18 2.57 41.45
C GLY A 537 8.86 1.80 41.42
N ARG A 538 7.75 2.51 41.62
CA ARG A 538 6.60 2.21 40.77
C ARG A 538 7.08 2.40 39.33
N PRO A 539 7.06 1.36 38.47
CA PRO A 539 7.30 1.59 37.06
C PRO A 539 6.23 2.57 36.60
N LEU A 540 6.67 3.74 36.12
CA LEU A 540 5.82 4.71 35.45
C LEU A 540 5.16 4.01 34.26
N SER A 541 3.98 3.43 34.49
CA SER A 541 3.15 2.83 33.47
C SER A 541 2.45 3.96 32.71
N ILE A 542 3.20 4.70 31.90
CA ILE A 542 2.68 5.79 31.05
C ILE A 542 1.68 5.26 29.99
N VAL A 543 1.54 3.94 29.82
CA VAL A 543 0.61 3.32 28.86
C VAL A 543 -0.38 2.36 29.55
N GLY A 544 -0.58 2.53 30.85
CA GLY A 544 -1.18 1.52 31.73
C GLY A 544 -2.68 1.61 31.97
N ARG A 545 -3.45 2.48 31.30
CA ARG A 545 -4.93 2.48 31.27
C ARG A 545 -5.35 3.20 29.99
N PRO A 546 -6.29 2.70 29.16
CA PRO A 546 -6.85 3.52 28.08
C PRO A 546 -7.41 4.79 28.71
N PHE A 547 -6.91 5.95 28.30
CA PHE A 547 -7.53 7.23 28.65
C PHE A 547 -9.02 7.10 28.29
N ARG A 548 -9.92 7.31 29.26
CA ARG A 548 -11.37 7.20 29.03
C ARG A 548 -11.89 8.16 27.94
N GLY A 549 -11.06 9.06 27.42
CA GLY A 549 -11.33 9.94 26.27
C GLY A 549 -10.59 9.63 24.96
N ALA A 550 -9.74 8.60 24.87
CA ALA A 550 -8.95 8.35 23.65
C ALA A 550 -9.83 8.06 22.42
N HIS A 551 -10.96 7.36 22.60
CA HIS A 551 -11.92 7.12 21.52
C HIS A 551 -12.67 8.40 21.11
N VAL A 552 -12.91 9.31 22.04
CA VAL A 552 -13.53 10.62 21.77
C VAL A 552 -12.57 11.49 20.95
N LEU A 553 -11.28 11.53 21.33
CA LEU A 553 -10.26 12.25 20.58
C LEU A 553 -10.10 11.71 19.15
N VAL A 554 -10.03 10.38 19.00
CA VAL A 554 -9.99 9.74 17.67
C VAL A 554 -11.24 10.08 16.86
N GLY A 555 -12.43 10.01 17.47
CA GLY A 555 -13.68 10.40 16.83
C GLY A 555 -13.67 11.87 16.39
N ALA A 556 -13.17 12.77 17.23
CA ALA A 556 -13.04 14.19 16.91
C ALA A 556 -12.05 14.43 15.75
N VAL A 557 -10.89 13.76 15.75
CA VAL A 557 -9.93 13.84 14.65
C VAL A 557 -10.55 13.36 13.33
N ILE A 558 -11.27 12.24 13.34
CA ILE A 558 -11.96 11.73 12.16
C ILE A 558 -13.04 12.70 11.68
N ALA A 559 -13.80 13.29 12.59
CA ALA A 559 -14.82 14.30 12.26
C ALA A 559 -14.19 15.56 11.65
N VAL A 560 -13.09 16.07 12.22
CA VAL A 560 -12.34 17.21 11.67
C VAL A 560 -11.82 16.88 10.26
N LEU A 561 -11.26 15.69 10.04
CA LEU A 561 -10.81 15.26 8.72
C LEU A 561 -11.96 15.25 7.71
N ALA A 562 -13.12 14.71 8.08
CA ALA A 562 -14.31 14.67 7.21
C ALA A 562 -14.83 16.07 6.88
N VAL A 563 -14.97 16.95 7.89
CA VAL A 563 -15.44 18.34 7.71
C VAL A 563 -14.42 19.17 6.90
N SER A 564 -13.13 18.83 6.95
CA SER A 564 -12.09 19.53 6.19
C SER A 564 -12.14 19.27 4.68
N VAL A 565 -12.79 18.19 4.22
CA VAL A 565 -12.75 17.75 2.81
C VAL A 565 -13.22 18.84 1.84
N PRO A 566 -14.40 19.46 2.00
CA PRO A 566 -14.87 20.48 1.05
C PRO A 566 -13.96 21.71 1.00
N VAL A 567 -13.47 22.15 2.16
CA VAL A 567 -12.56 23.31 2.26
C VAL A 567 -11.24 23.03 1.55
N ARG A 568 -10.69 21.83 1.74
CA ARG A 568 -9.44 21.40 1.08
C ARG A 568 -9.62 21.28 -0.43
N ALA A 569 -10.74 20.71 -0.89
CA ALA A 569 -11.06 20.61 -2.31
C ALA A 569 -11.17 22.00 -2.96
N LYS A 570 -11.89 22.94 -2.35
CA LYS A 570 -12.02 24.32 -2.86
C LYS A 570 -10.66 25.03 -2.96
N ARG A 571 -9.81 24.88 -1.93
CA ARG A 571 -8.43 25.44 -1.97
C ARG A 571 -7.59 24.84 -3.08
N GLN A 572 -7.68 23.53 -3.30
CA GLN A 572 -6.92 22.87 -4.37
C GLN A 572 -7.40 23.30 -5.76
N MET A 573 -8.72 23.43 -5.95
CA MET A 573 -9.28 23.96 -7.20
C MET A 573 -8.77 25.36 -7.52
N ALA A 574 -8.65 26.25 -6.53
CA ALA A 574 -8.14 27.60 -6.73
C ALA A 574 -6.68 27.67 -7.25
N THR A 575 -5.93 26.57 -7.20
CA THR A 575 -4.55 26.49 -7.71
C THR A 575 -4.46 25.93 -9.14
N ILE A 576 -5.56 25.43 -9.70
CA ILE A 576 -5.59 24.87 -11.05
C ILE A 576 -5.92 25.98 -12.05
N ASP A 577 -5.03 26.19 -13.03
CA ASP A 577 -5.29 27.03 -14.20
C ASP A 577 -6.22 26.29 -15.17
N PHE A 578 -7.53 26.34 -14.90
CA PHE A 578 -8.56 25.65 -15.70
C PHE A 578 -8.62 26.16 -17.15
N GLY A 579 -8.07 27.35 -17.45
CA GLY A 579 -8.00 27.88 -18.83
C GLY A 579 -7.17 27.01 -19.79
N ARG A 580 -6.33 26.11 -19.26
CA ARG A 580 -5.53 25.16 -20.05
C ARG A 580 -6.19 23.80 -20.25
N PHE A 581 -7.32 23.54 -19.60
CA PHE A 581 -8.01 22.25 -19.67
C PHE A 581 -9.24 22.33 -20.56
N SER A 582 -9.43 21.30 -21.37
CA SER A 582 -10.61 21.16 -22.21
C SER A 582 -10.96 19.70 -22.41
N PHE A 583 -12.25 19.38 -22.43
CA PHE A 583 -12.76 18.02 -22.57
C PHE A 583 -13.52 17.87 -23.88
N GLY A 584 -13.51 16.66 -24.46
CA GLY A 584 -14.28 16.36 -25.67
C GLY A 584 -13.82 17.12 -26.91
N PHE A 585 -12.61 17.67 -26.89
CA PHE A 585 -11.90 18.20 -28.04
C PHE A 585 -10.82 17.21 -28.49
N TYR A 586 -10.60 17.15 -29.80
CA TYR A 586 -9.43 16.50 -30.39
C TYR A 586 -8.24 17.47 -30.44
N ASP A 587 -7.08 16.96 -30.88
CA ASP A 587 -5.86 17.75 -31.00
C ASP A 587 -6.04 18.96 -31.94
N TRP A 588 -5.19 19.97 -31.75
CA TRP A 588 -5.18 21.16 -32.60
C TRP A 588 -4.71 20.80 -34.01
N GLU A 589 -5.45 21.30 -34.99
CA GLU A 589 -5.19 21.22 -36.42
C GLU A 589 -5.11 22.65 -37.00
N GLN A 590 -4.59 22.76 -38.21
CA GLN A 590 -4.44 24.04 -38.89
C GLN A 590 -4.77 23.86 -40.37
N GLU A 591 -5.62 24.74 -40.89
CA GLU A 591 -6.06 24.79 -42.29
C GLU A 591 -6.18 26.26 -42.68
N ASP A 592 -5.63 26.64 -43.84
CA ASP A 592 -5.67 28.02 -44.38
C ASP A 592 -5.28 29.12 -43.39
N GLY A 593 -4.29 28.84 -42.53
CA GLY A 593 -3.81 29.78 -41.50
C GLY A 593 -4.71 29.88 -40.26
N GLN A 594 -5.92 29.31 -40.29
CA GLN A 594 -6.83 29.23 -39.15
C GLN A 594 -6.48 28.00 -38.30
N ARG A 595 -6.16 28.24 -37.02
CA ARG A 595 -5.96 27.19 -36.04
C ARG A 595 -7.30 26.77 -35.46
N PHE A 596 -7.59 25.47 -35.45
CA PHE A 596 -8.85 24.94 -34.95
C PHE A 596 -8.66 23.56 -34.31
N ARG A 597 -9.70 23.08 -33.65
CA ARG A 597 -9.79 21.71 -33.14
C ARG A 597 -11.19 21.18 -33.31
N TRP A 598 -11.30 19.88 -33.52
CA TRP A 598 -12.59 19.21 -33.64
C TRP A 598 -13.23 18.98 -32.28
N THR A 599 -14.54 19.15 -32.19
CA THR A 599 -15.33 18.66 -31.05
C THR A 599 -15.75 17.21 -31.29
N SER A 600 -15.95 16.47 -30.21
CA SER A 600 -16.86 15.32 -30.20
C SER A 600 -18.32 15.82 -30.14
N ARG A 601 -19.29 14.95 -29.79
CA ARG A 601 -20.69 15.35 -29.57
C ARG A 601 -20.84 16.44 -28.50
N ARG A 602 -19.99 16.40 -27.47
CA ARG A 602 -19.94 17.41 -26.42
C ARG A 602 -18.49 17.77 -26.14
N ALA A 603 -18.20 19.06 -26.21
CA ALA A 603 -16.90 19.64 -25.87
C ALA A 603 -17.08 20.65 -24.73
N THR A 604 -16.10 20.76 -23.84
CA THR A 604 -16.13 21.68 -22.71
C THR A 604 -14.78 22.38 -22.57
N PHE A 605 -14.79 23.68 -22.35
CA PHE A 605 -13.60 24.46 -22.00
C PHE A 605 -13.94 25.51 -20.94
N PHE A 606 -12.92 26.08 -20.32
CA PHE A 606 -13.08 27.02 -19.21
C PHE A 606 -12.45 28.36 -19.54
N ILE A 607 -13.10 29.43 -19.10
CA ILE A 607 -12.63 30.80 -19.27
C ILE A 607 -12.53 31.51 -17.92
N PRO A 608 -11.67 32.53 -17.80
CA PRO A 608 -11.55 33.32 -16.58
C PRO A 608 -12.86 33.99 -16.16
N LEU A 609 -13.13 34.12 -14.85
CA LEU A 609 -14.35 34.76 -14.33
C LEU A 609 -14.47 36.24 -14.67
N ASN A 610 -13.34 36.91 -14.86
CA ASN A 610 -13.29 38.32 -15.24
C ASN A 610 -13.60 38.54 -16.73
N ALA A 611 -13.73 37.48 -17.54
CA ALA A 611 -14.19 37.61 -18.91
C ALA A 611 -15.66 38.05 -18.93
N ARG A 612 -15.98 39.05 -19.76
CA ARG A 612 -17.34 39.55 -20.00
C ARG A 612 -17.82 39.26 -21.42
N GLU A 613 -16.90 39.09 -22.34
CA GLU A 613 -17.20 38.77 -23.73
C GLU A 613 -16.44 37.51 -24.16
N LEU A 614 -17.11 36.63 -24.91
CA LEU A 614 -16.53 35.45 -25.53
C LEU A 614 -16.75 35.51 -27.03
N HIS A 615 -15.66 35.41 -27.79
CA HIS A 615 -15.65 35.27 -29.24
C HIS A 615 -15.20 33.85 -29.57
N LEU A 616 -16.10 33.10 -30.21
CA LEU A 616 -15.91 31.69 -30.51
C LEU A 616 -16.13 31.43 -32.01
N PRO A 617 -15.06 31.25 -32.79
CA PRO A 617 -15.18 30.80 -34.18
C PRO A 617 -15.63 29.34 -34.22
N VAL A 618 -16.70 29.04 -34.96
CA VAL A 618 -17.24 27.67 -35.12
C VAL A 618 -17.55 27.41 -36.59
N ARG A 619 -17.23 26.22 -37.10
CA ARG A 619 -17.52 25.77 -38.47
C ARG A 619 -18.00 24.32 -38.49
N ALA A 620 -18.94 23.98 -39.36
CA ALA A 620 -19.39 22.60 -39.58
C ALA A 620 -19.05 22.15 -41.00
N ILE A 621 -18.30 21.05 -41.13
CA ILE A 621 -17.96 20.48 -42.44
C ILE A 621 -19.13 19.63 -42.94
N HIS A 622 -19.63 19.95 -44.13
CA HIS A 622 -20.71 19.22 -44.78
C HIS A 622 -20.19 18.50 -46.03
N VAL A 623 -19.91 17.21 -45.92
CA VAL A 623 -19.26 16.41 -46.97
C VAL A 623 -19.87 15.01 -47.08
N GLY A 624 -19.92 14.47 -48.30
CA GLY A 624 -20.43 13.13 -48.56
C GLY A 624 -21.89 12.97 -48.15
N SER A 625 -22.21 12.03 -47.25
CA SER A 625 -23.55 11.85 -46.69
C SER A 625 -23.87 12.77 -45.50
N ASN A 626 -22.91 13.57 -45.01
CA ASN A 626 -23.12 14.56 -43.93
C ASN A 626 -23.53 15.93 -44.51
N LEU A 627 -24.69 16.01 -45.17
CA LEU A 627 -25.16 17.24 -45.83
C LEU A 627 -26.21 18.02 -45.02
N ALA A 628 -26.68 17.47 -43.91
CA ALA A 628 -27.70 18.10 -43.08
C ALA A 628 -27.09 19.24 -42.24
N PRO A 629 -27.81 20.36 -42.03
CA PRO A 629 -27.36 21.43 -41.15
C PRO A 629 -27.01 20.90 -39.75
N THR A 630 -25.92 21.41 -39.18
CA THR A 630 -25.46 21.04 -37.84
C THR A 630 -25.98 22.04 -36.80
N ASP A 631 -26.76 21.57 -35.83
CA ASP A 631 -27.22 22.36 -34.70
C ASP A 631 -26.14 22.32 -33.58
N VAL A 632 -25.71 23.50 -33.12
CA VAL A 632 -24.76 23.65 -32.01
C VAL A 632 -25.42 24.44 -30.88
N SER A 633 -25.47 23.85 -29.69
CA SER A 633 -25.91 24.52 -28.47
C SER A 633 -24.70 24.86 -27.61
N ILE A 634 -24.60 26.14 -27.23
CA ILE A 634 -23.57 26.62 -26.29
C ILE A 634 -24.23 26.84 -24.93
N ALA A 635 -23.73 26.16 -23.91
CA ALA A 635 -24.20 26.28 -22.54
C ALA A 635 -23.12 26.87 -21.62
N ILE A 636 -23.56 27.71 -20.69
CA ILE A 636 -22.72 28.33 -19.66
C ILE A 636 -23.25 27.90 -18.31
N GLY A 637 -22.39 27.31 -17.47
CA GLY A 637 -22.80 26.80 -16.14
C GLY A 637 -23.93 25.76 -16.23
N GLY A 638 -24.01 25.00 -17.33
CA GLY A 638 -25.03 23.99 -17.57
C GLY A 638 -26.38 24.50 -18.08
N ARG A 639 -26.57 25.82 -18.30
CA ARG A 639 -27.75 26.39 -18.97
C ARG A 639 -27.43 26.72 -20.42
N VAL A 640 -28.31 26.39 -21.36
CA VAL A 640 -28.12 26.73 -22.78
C VAL A 640 -28.32 28.24 -22.95
N PHE A 641 -27.28 28.94 -23.39
CA PHE A 641 -27.28 30.39 -23.62
C PHE A 641 -27.45 30.74 -25.09
N HIS A 642 -26.94 29.91 -25.98
CA HIS A 642 -27.00 30.15 -27.41
C HIS A 642 -27.28 28.85 -28.16
N ARG A 643 -28.08 28.94 -29.23
CA ARG A 643 -28.23 27.87 -30.22
C ARG A 643 -27.96 28.47 -31.58
N LEU A 644 -27.10 27.81 -32.34
CA LEU A 644 -26.77 28.18 -33.70
C LEU A 644 -27.04 26.97 -34.61
N ARG A 645 -27.42 27.25 -35.85
CA ARG A 645 -27.60 26.26 -36.89
C ARG A 645 -26.64 26.59 -38.01
N LEU A 646 -25.73 25.68 -38.32
CA LEU A 646 -24.68 25.83 -39.33
C LEU A 646 -25.14 25.11 -40.60
N PRO A 647 -25.58 25.83 -41.65
CA PRO A 647 -26.12 25.22 -42.86
C PRO A 647 -25.07 24.88 -43.91
N ASN A 648 -23.85 25.43 -43.77
CA ASN A 648 -22.78 25.36 -44.76
C ASN A 648 -21.40 25.26 -44.08
N ASP A 649 -20.36 25.14 -44.90
CA ASP A 649 -18.96 25.01 -44.48
C ASP A 649 -18.25 26.36 -44.28
N GLU A 650 -18.93 27.31 -43.65
CA GLU A 650 -18.40 28.65 -43.39
C GLU A 650 -18.10 28.85 -41.90
N TRP A 651 -17.03 29.61 -41.61
CA TRP A 651 -16.70 30.02 -40.25
C TRP A 651 -17.71 31.05 -39.74
N VAL A 652 -18.35 30.75 -38.61
CA VAL A 652 -19.25 31.65 -37.91
C VAL A 652 -18.61 32.09 -36.60
N ASN A 653 -18.41 33.39 -36.41
CA ASN A 653 -17.90 33.96 -35.16
C ASN A 653 -19.05 34.25 -34.20
N VAL A 654 -19.20 33.38 -33.20
CA VAL A 654 -20.22 33.54 -32.16
C VAL A 654 -19.69 34.49 -31.10
N ARG A 655 -20.36 35.63 -30.92
CA ARG A 655 -20.04 36.62 -29.89
C ARG A 655 -21.10 36.57 -28.79
N MET A 656 -20.68 36.35 -27.55
CA MET A 656 -21.58 36.20 -26.41
C MET A 656 -21.15 37.09 -25.24
N ARG A 657 -22.13 37.73 -24.60
CA ARG A 657 -21.93 38.36 -23.29
C ARG A 657 -22.09 37.30 -22.20
N LEU A 658 -21.09 37.23 -21.34
CA LEU A 658 -20.98 36.22 -20.30
C LEU A 658 -21.74 36.70 -19.03
N PRO A 659 -22.51 35.81 -18.38
CA PRO A 659 -23.22 36.15 -17.15
C PRO A 659 -22.24 36.39 -15.99
N LEU A 660 -22.65 37.23 -15.04
CA LEU A 660 -22.00 37.32 -13.73
C LEU A 660 -22.33 36.03 -12.95
N LEU A 661 -21.33 35.17 -12.76
CA LEU A 661 -21.45 34.01 -11.87
C LEU A 661 -21.18 34.44 -10.42
N PRO A 662 -21.75 33.74 -9.42
CA PRO A 662 -21.52 34.05 -8.02
C PRO A 662 -20.03 34.00 -7.64
N GLU A 663 -19.62 34.78 -6.63
CA GLU A 663 -18.21 34.95 -6.20
C GLU A 663 -17.52 33.64 -5.75
N ASP A 664 -18.26 32.54 -5.58
CA ASP A 664 -17.72 31.26 -5.13
C ASP A 664 -17.27 30.32 -6.26
N GLU A 665 -17.58 30.63 -7.52
CA GLU A 665 -16.96 29.98 -8.67
C GLU A 665 -15.53 30.50 -8.88
N ALA A 666 -14.69 29.73 -9.59
CA ALA A 666 -13.31 30.13 -9.90
C ALA A 666 -13.06 30.39 -11.40
N PHE A 667 -14.00 29.97 -12.27
CA PHE A 667 -13.91 30.03 -13.73
C PHE A 667 -15.31 29.82 -14.31
N GLN A 668 -15.57 30.28 -15.55
CA GLN A 668 -16.83 29.97 -16.24
C GLN A 668 -16.66 28.77 -17.15
N ARG A 669 -17.52 27.75 -17.01
CA ARG A 669 -17.57 26.59 -17.91
C ARG A 669 -18.41 26.88 -19.15
N ILE A 670 -17.83 26.61 -20.32
CA ILE A 670 -18.49 26.68 -21.62
C ILE A 670 -18.61 25.27 -22.20
N ASP A 671 -19.83 24.80 -22.42
CA ASP A 671 -20.11 23.54 -23.13
C ASP A 671 -20.58 23.82 -24.55
N ILE A 672 -20.04 23.09 -25.50
CA ILE A 672 -20.46 23.04 -26.90
C ILE A 672 -21.09 21.67 -27.13
N ILE A 673 -22.35 21.64 -27.53
CA ILE A 673 -23.11 20.41 -27.79
C ILE A 673 -23.51 20.42 -29.27
N THR A 674 -23.14 19.38 -30.00
CA THR A 674 -23.26 19.35 -31.45
C THR A 674 -24.11 18.16 -31.90
N GLU A 675 -25.11 18.42 -32.75
CA GLU A 675 -25.95 17.39 -33.37
C GLU A 675 -26.30 17.76 -34.83
N PRO A 676 -26.14 16.84 -35.82
CA PRO A 676 -25.59 15.50 -35.70
C PRO A 676 -24.05 15.49 -35.56
N THR A 677 -23.50 14.33 -35.20
CA THR A 677 -22.06 14.04 -35.31
C THR A 677 -21.83 13.02 -36.42
N TRP A 678 -20.68 13.06 -37.07
CA TRP A 678 -20.33 12.16 -38.17
C TRP A 678 -18.96 11.51 -37.92
N SER A 679 -18.61 10.50 -38.72
CA SER A 679 -17.30 9.85 -38.64
C SER A 679 -16.70 9.71 -40.03
N PRO A 680 -15.46 10.19 -40.28
CA PRO A 680 -14.82 10.07 -41.58
C PRO A 680 -14.67 8.61 -42.04
N ALA A 681 -14.29 7.70 -41.13
CA ALA A 681 -14.19 6.27 -41.43
C ALA A 681 -15.52 5.67 -41.90
N ALA A 682 -16.63 6.06 -41.29
CA ALA A 682 -17.96 5.58 -41.67
C ALA A 682 -18.41 6.14 -43.03
N LEU A 683 -17.93 7.31 -43.41
CA LEU A 683 -18.37 8.04 -44.59
C LEU A 683 -17.53 7.75 -45.84
N PHE A 684 -16.22 7.54 -45.68
CA PHE A 684 -15.27 7.28 -46.76
C PHE A 684 -14.74 5.83 -46.82
N GLY A 685 -15.19 4.94 -45.93
CA GLY A 685 -14.86 3.51 -45.97
C GLY A 685 -13.40 3.15 -45.61
N GLY A 686 -12.63 4.08 -45.04
CA GLY A 686 -11.22 3.91 -44.68
C GLY A 686 -10.97 3.71 -43.17
N ARG A 687 -9.88 3.02 -42.81
CA ARG A 687 -9.48 2.73 -41.40
C ARG A 687 -8.69 3.87 -40.70
N SER A 688 -8.45 5.00 -41.36
CA SER A 688 -7.46 6.00 -40.89
C SER A 688 -7.99 6.98 -39.84
N ASP A 689 -9.25 7.41 -39.91
CA ASP A 689 -9.82 8.36 -38.96
C ASP A 689 -11.18 7.87 -38.41
N VAL A 690 -11.09 7.20 -37.25
CA VAL A 690 -12.23 6.62 -36.51
C VAL A 690 -12.88 7.62 -35.54
N ARG A 691 -12.49 8.90 -35.58
CA ARG A 691 -13.05 9.91 -34.68
C ARG A 691 -14.54 10.12 -34.98
N VAL A 692 -15.27 10.54 -33.94
CA VAL A 692 -16.66 10.99 -34.03
C VAL A 692 -16.63 12.50 -33.92
N LEU A 693 -16.78 13.16 -35.06
CA LEU A 693 -16.60 14.60 -35.23
C LEU A 693 -17.94 15.33 -35.13
N GLY A 694 -17.94 16.42 -34.37
CA GLY A 694 -18.99 17.43 -34.37
C GLY A 694 -18.59 18.60 -35.27
N VAL A 695 -18.26 19.73 -34.64
CA VAL A 695 -17.85 20.97 -35.33
C VAL A 695 -16.38 21.26 -35.10
N GLN A 696 -15.82 22.09 -35.97
CA GLN A 696 -14.52 22.72 -35.74
C GLN A 696 -14.70 23.98 -34.90
N VAL A 697 -13.80 24.17 -33.95
CA VAL A 697 -13.80 25.33 -33.05
C VAL A 697 -12.43 25.98 -33.11
N GLY A 698 -12.41 27.27 -33.45
CA GLY A 698 -11.20 28.09 -33.46
C GLY A 698 -10.74 28.48 -32.06
N GLU A 699 -9.60 29.17 -31.97
CA GLU A 699 -9.08 29.64 -30.68
C GLU A 699 -10.05 30.65 -30.03
N PRO A 700 -10.59 30.36 -28.83
CA PRO A 700 -11.53 31.26 -28.17
C PRO A 700 -10.82 32.53 -27.71
N VAL A 701 -11.43 33.69 -27.94
CA VAL A 701 -10.91 34.98 -27.48
C VAL A 701 -11.86 35.56 -26.43
N THR A 702 -11.31 35.91 -25.26
CA THR A 702 -12.09 36.49 -24.15
C THR A 702 -11.72 37.95 -23.91
N GLY A 703 -12.72 38.80 -23.76
CA GLY A 703 -12.56 40.23 -23.44
C GLY A 703 -13.04 40.58 -22.02
N PRO A 704 -12.50 41.65 -21.41
CA PRO A 704 -12.97 42.19 -20.13
C PRO A 704 -14.35 42.84 -20.21
#